data_AF-A0A812J678-F1
#
_entry.id   AF-A0A812J678-F1
#
_cell.length_a   1.000
_cell.length_b   1.000
_cell.length_c   1.000
_cell.angle_alpha   90.00
_cell.angle_beta   90.00
_cell.angle_gamma   90.00
#
_symmetry.space_group_name_H-M   'P 1'
#
loop_
_entity.id
_entity.type
_entity.pdbx_description
1 polymer ?
#
loop_
_entity_poly.entity_id
_entity_poly.type
_entity_poly.pdbx_seq_one_letter_code
_entity_poly.pdbx_strand_id
1 'polypeptide(L)'
;MLSGRSAPFSFDGKETTKPITVLFGAIGRHNFGDLLMAHVAAELLRQHCAVEDGDLVFADLLARDLRAWVGHNVQSVVSFAEPKFSNTIINVVALGGETASCSVRGALDMLVNGNGAEQMKLDELTMNASHWIKFKAEAPLAYILPKSFLKKPGKFITNTIGGTPTGDTDPLLQEYDFCSTRNPIGNMTWKHLAPDSVVVLRSLFDGRISSHAPVTPRPYIAVQMKQMGFPTNFASELASSAGELSADVIFFRAGGLNIWDICAIISTAMIVVATSLHCRIVSFAYSVPRISWRGSSKVDLFIDLWDKDVQNFSYTTGSDVRSAVTLALTGSNVARFKNHTVASKTADMYRSTFLGWAREWDARAAWFQPPGNGEEALLMASCRHAGLLLGALAVAISAAAFWNASVSETSDGLASSRSEGLADGSFSSPDPAPVVPSCQGPRLILHVGPGKTGTSALQDFLVQRATWLEEEWGIGVGFRQSKAAAYDLAIPLCEENRVEKDKCEPKQNAEKVTESVQYIKSKLQKRSLVVVSSEEFARPTFTSTSWQCFKSLVGSGACFSVVVVHRNAPAWMASVWAETSKLLSAPRSFESFTALFAGQRAPDLRGDSDPQLQILNKLNEEFPGRVDAVSYDYLEEVGSSLPAFFICNATLRLTGEPWHRCKESVPSPKTVNKSPLHAAIDVVRLARIYYTARRAALNGTAPCQPWPVVDLRKRGVQSNPLGVLIAYNNPAVAELAKQLPQKCEILDGLFESETQTWFARTGAQRARSGSKPICTVDITAMTPEHWQLLGGLVPKCYQ
;
A
#
# COMPACT_ATOMS: atom_id res chain seq x y z
N MET A 1 8.77 29.52 -1.92
CA MET A 1 7.50 29.75 -2.65
C MET A 1 7.72 29.39 -4.11
N LEU A 2 7.36 28.18 -4.52
CA LEU A 2 7.00 27.77 -5.89
C LEU A 2 6.28 26.41 -5.73
N SER A 3 5.15 26.44 -5.02
CA SER A 3 4.15 25.37 -5.08
C SER A 3 3.28 25.63 -6.30
N GLY A 4 3.85 25.42 -7.49
CA GLY A 4 3.06 25.36 -8.72
C GLY A 4 2.16 24.14 -8.62
N ARG A 5 0.86 24.35 -8.39
CA ARG A 5 -0.16 23.32 -8.53
C ARG A 5 -0.05 22.77 -9.95
N SER A 6 0.45 21.54 -10.11
CA SER A 6 0.22 20.78 -11.33
C SER A 6 -1.29 20.49 -11.37
N ALA A 7 -2.04 21.29 -12.12
CA ALA A 7 -3.44 20.99 -12.41
C ALA A 7 -3.51 19.58 -13.02
N PRO A 8 -4.54 18.78 -12.71
CA PRO A 8 -4.73 17.51 -13.39
C PRO A 8 -4.81 17.78 -14.89
N PHE A 9 -4.04 17.02 -15.67
CA PHE A 9 -4.19 16.98 -17.10
C PHE A 9 -5.53 16.32 -17.43
N SER A 10 -6.60 17.13 -17.43
CA SER A 10 -7.93 16.77 -17.92
C SER A 10 -7.93 17.00 -19.42
N PHE A 11 -7.93 15.93 -20.21
CA PHE A 11 -8.32 16.06 -21.60
C PHE A 11 -9.84 16.19 -21.64
N ASP A 12 -10.34 17.41 -21.91
CA ASP A 12 -11.76 17.77 -21.99
C ASP A 12 -12.49 17.15 -23.23
N GLY A 13 -12.07 15.95 -23.67
CA GLY A 13 -12.72 15.21 -24.76
C GLY A 13 -12.58 15.81 -26.16
N LYS A 14 -11.83 16.91 -26.34
CA LYS A 14 -11.56 17.52 -27.66
C LYS A 14 -10.37 16.86 -28.36
N GLU A 15 -10.45 16.68 -29.69
CA GLU A 15 -9.33 16.22 -30.51
C GLU A 15 -8.10 17.12 -30.32
N THR A 16 -6.93 16.51 -30.14
CA THR A 16 -5.67 17.20 -29.87
C THR A 16 -4.81 17.14 -31.13
N THR A 17 -4.42 18.31 -31.67
CA THR A 17 -3.54 18.41 -32.85
C THR A 17 -2.11 18.81 -32.49
N LYS A 18 -1.87 19.24 -31.24
CA LYS A 18 -0.55 19.63 -30.73
C LYS A 18 0.30 18.39 -30.43
N PRO A 19 1.58 18.32 -30.84
CA PRO A 19 2.45 17.21 -30.49
C PRO A 19 2.60 17.06 -28.97
N ILE A 20 2.64 15.82 -28.49
CA ILE A 20 2.90 15.50 -27.07
C ILE A 20 4.16 14.64 -26.93
N THR A 21 4.83 14.75 -25.78
CA THR A 21 5.97 13.92 -25.40
C THR A 21 5.57 12.98 -24.28
N VAL A 22 5.63 11.68 -24.55
CA VAL A 22 5.31 10.63 -23.58
C VAL A 22 6.61 10.11 -22.96
N LEU A 23 6.77 10.32 -21.66
CA LEU A 23 7.77 9.63 -20.84
C LEU A 23 7.23 8.25 -20.49
N PHE A 24 7.68 7.23 -21.21
CA PHE A 24 7.16 5.86 -21.10
C PHE A 24 8.16 4.95 -20.42
N GLY A 25 7.75 4.29 -19.35
CA GLY A 25 8.62 3.36 -18.65
C GLY A 25 7.93 2.75 -17.44
N ALA A 26 8.70 2.05 -16.63
CA ALA A 26 8.18 1.41 -15.42
C ALA A 26 7.96 2.39 -14.25
N ILE A 27 7.58 3.62 -14.58
CA ILE A 27 7.47 4.80 -13.72
C ILE A 27 6.14 4.85 -12.95
N GLY A 28 5.23 3.93 -13.24
CA GLY A 28 3.99 3.60 -12.54
C GLY A 28 4.18 2.57 -11.41
N ARG A 29 5.42 2.26 -11.03
CA ARG A 29 5.76 1.41 -9.87
C ARG A 29 6.25 2.23 -8.69
N HIS A 30 5.91 1.82 -7.47
CA HIS A 30 6.50 2.37 -6.25
C HIS A 30 7.92 1.81 -6.03
N ASN A 31 8.87 2.25 -6.86
CA ASN A 31 10.28 1.87 -6.84
C ASN A 31 11.16 3.12 -6.86
N PHE A 32 12.11 3.21 -5.92
CA PHE A 32 12.99 4.37 -5.76
C PHE A 32 13.64 4.86 -7.07
N GLY A 33 14.22 3.95 -7.85
CA GLY A 33 14.91 4.33 -9.09
C GLY A 33 13.96 4.77 -10.18
N ASP A 34 12.89 4.00 -10.39
CA ASP A 34 11.90 4.29 -11.44
C ASP A 34 11.27 5.68 -11.24
N LEU A 35 10.97 6.06 -10.00
CA LEU A 35 10.44 7.38 -9.67
C LEU A 35 11.45 8.50 -9.95
N LEU A 36 12.73 8.34 -9.59
CA LEU A 36 13.76 9.35 -9.82
C LEU A 36 14.03 9.59 -11.30
N MET A 37 14.06 8.52 -12.11
CA MET A 37 14.31 8.63 -13.57
C MET A 37 13.27 9.50 -14.27
N ALA A 38 12.00 9.41 -13.87
CA ALA A 38 10.93 10.24 -14.42
C ALA A 38 11.14 11.73 -14.10
N HIS A 39 11.51 12.07 -12.85
CA HIS A 39 11.82 13.45 -12.46
C HIS A 39 13.02 14.00 -13.22
N VAL A 40 14.10 13.21 -13.35
CA VAL A 40 15.32 13.63 -14.07
C VAL A 40 15.00 13.91 -15.54
N ALA A 41 14.31 12.99 -16.23
CA ALA A 41 13.96 13.18 -17.63
C ALA A 41 13.05 14.39 -17.85
N ALA A 42 12.02 14.54 -17.00
CA ALA A 42 11.10 15.67 -17.07
C ALA A 42 11.82 17.01 -16.87
N GLU A 43 12.69 17.10 -15.86
CA GLU A 43 13.42 18.33 -15.57
C GLU A 43 14.38 18.72 -16.68
N LEU A 44 15.14 17.76 -17.24
CA LEU A 44 16.05 18.04 -18.35
C LEU A 44 15.32 18.45 -19.62
N LEU A 45 14.18 17.82 -19.93
CA LEU A 45 13.34 18.24 -21.06
C LEU A 45 12.83 19.66 -20.87
N ARG A 46 12.40 20.05 -19.66
CA ARG A 46 11.98 21.43 -19.37
C ARG A 46 13.13 22.44 -19.51
N GLN A 47 14.34 22.07 -19.08
CA GLN A 47 15.49 22.96 -19.12
C GLN A 47 16.07 23.14 -20.53
N HIS A 48 15.93 22.14 -21.40
CA HIS A 48 16.68 22.08 -22.65
C HIS A 48 15.84 21.88 -23.92
N CYS A 49 14.55 21.62 -23.79
CA CYS A 49 13.64 21.50 -24.93
C CYS A 49 12.47 22.47 -24.75
N ALA A 50 11.90 22.96 -25.85
CA ALA A 50 10.65 23.71 -25.83
C ALA A 50 9.46 22.77 -25.55
N VAL A 51 9.38 22.19 -24.34
CA VAL A 51 8.26 21.34 -23.89
C VAL A 51 7.57 22.07 -22.75
N GLU A 52 6.31 22.46 -22.95
CA GLU A 52 5.50 23.05 -21.88
C GLU A 52 5.04 21.94 -20.91
N ASP A 53 4.71 22.28 -19.66
CA ASP A 53 4.08 21.32 -18.73
C ASP A 53 2.77 20.74 -19.31
N GLY A 54 2.16 21.48 -20.24
CA GLY A 54 1.10 21.10 -21.17
C GLY A 54 1.35 19.85 -22.02
N ASP A 55 2.61 19.59 -22.36
CA ASP A 55 2.94 18.70 -23.48
C ASP A 55 3.63 17.41 -23.01
N LEU A 56 3.95 17.33 -21.72
CA LEU A 56 4.63 16.19 -21.11
C LEU A 56 3.63 15.24 -20.44
N VAL A 57 3.54 14.02 -20.96
CA VAL A 57 2.66 12.98 -20.42
C VAL A 57 3.49 11.85 -19.85
N PHE A 58 3.17 11.41 -18.64
CA PHE A 58 3.82 10.26 -18.00
C PHE A 58 3.00 9.00 -18.30
N ALA A 59 3.65 7.91 -18.69
CA ALA A 59 2.96 6.67 -19.02
C ALA A 59 3.68 5.42 -18.50
N ASP A 60 2.89 4.44 -18.08
CA ASP A 60 3.29 3.06 -17.81
C ASP A 60 2.32 2.14 -18.58
N LEU A 61 2.43 0.83 -18.42
CA LEU A 61 1.49 -0.15 -18.92
C LEU A 61 0.07 0.12 -18.44
N LEU A 62 -0.09 0.44 -17.15
CA LEU A 62 -1.38 0.68 -16.51
C LEU A 62 -1.46 2.11 -15.97
N ALA A 63 -2.64 2.72 -16.06
CA ALA A 63 -2.89 4.03 -15.48
C ALA A 63 -2.85 3.96 -13.95
N ARG A 64 -2.08 4.84 -13.31
CA ARG A 64 -1.89 4.88 -11.85
C ARG A 64 -1.55 6.29 -11.38
N ASP A 65 -2.09 6.70 -10.24
CA ASP A 65 -1.66 7.94 -9.58
C ASP A 65 -0.63 7.64 -8.50
N LEU A 66 0.64 7.99 -8.77
CA LEU A 66 1.73 7.82 -7.80
C LEU A 66 2.12 9.10 -7.05
N ARG A 67 1.36 10.19 -7.18
CA ARG A 67 1.71 11.47 -6.57
C ARG A 67 1.80 11.39 -5.03
N ALA A 68 1.05 10.49 -4.40
CA ALA A 68 1.15 10.21 -2.97
C ALA A 68 2.56 9.76 -2.52
N TRP A 69 3.35 9.17 -3.41
CA TRP A 69 4.75 8.76 -3.18
C TRP A 69 5.74 9.65 -3.92
N VAL A 70 5.31 10.87 -4.29
CA VAL A 70 6.10 11.82 -5.05
C VAL A 70 6.50 11.29 -6.43
N GLY A 71 5.73 10.34 -6.96
CA GLY A 71 5.78 9.95 -8.37
C GLY A 71 4.91 10.87 -9.24
N HIS A 72 4.52 10.35 -10.40
CA HIS A 72 3.65 11.06 -11.34
C HIS A 72 2.30 10.36 -11.46
N ASN A 73 1.29 11.10 -11.92
CA ASN A 73 0.06 10.48 -12.40
C ASN A 73 0.33 9.94 -13.81
N VAL A 74 0.38 8.61 -13.95
CA VAL A 74 0.74 7.94 -15.20
C VAL A 74 -0.50 7.47 -15.93
N GLN A 75 -0.52 7.65 -17.25
CA GLN A 75 -1.53 7.09 -18.14
C GLN A 75 -1.14 5.68 -18.59
N SER A 76 -2.14 4.91 -19.02
CA SER A 76 -1.94 3.60 -19.63
C SER A 76 -1.44 3.78 -21.06
N VAL A 77 -0.33 3.14 -21.44
CA VAL A 77 0.23 3.29 -22.80
C VAL A 77 -0.78 2.96 -23.91
N VAL A 78 -1.71 2.04 -23.65
CA VAL A 78 -2.74 1.68 -24.64
C VAL A 78 -3.76 2.78 -24.89
N SER A 79 -3.91 3.79 -24.02
CA SER A 79 -4.85 4.89 -24.25
C SER A 79 -4.41 5.78 -25.41
N PHE A 80 -3.13 5.75 -25.79
CA PHE A 80 -2.61 6.46 -26.96
C PHE A 80 -3.01 5.83 -28.30
N ALA A 81 -3.65 4.65 -28.28
CA ALA A 81 -4.26 4.05 -29.46
C ALA A 81 -5.72 4.52 -29.69
N GLU A 82 -6.31 5.27 -28.75
CA GLU A 82 -7.70 5.74 -28.84
C GLU A 82 -7.90 6.77 -29.96
N PRO A 83 -9.12 6.85 -30.56
CA PRO A 83 -9.41 7.75 -31.68
C PRO A 83 -9.02 9.22 -31.45
N LYS A 84 -9.15 9.72 -30.22
CA LYS A 84 -8.81 11.11 -29.85
C LYS A 84 -7.35 11.51 -30.11
N PHE A 85 -6.45 10.53 -30.20
CA PHE A 85 -5.02 10.73 -30.50
C PHE A 85 -4.66 10.45 -31.97
N SER A 86 -5.63 10.09 -32.82
CA SER A 86 -5.38 9.73 -34.22
C SER A 86 -4.72 10.85 -35.04
N ASN A 87 -4.95 12.10 -34.62
CA ASN A 87 -4.39 13.30 -35.25
C ASN A 87 -3.22 13.93 -34.46
N THR A 88 -2.80 13.33 -33.36
CA THR A 88 -1.74 13.84 -32.48
C THR A 88 -0.39 13.19 -32.83
N ILE A 89 0.66 13.98 -33.04
CA ILE A 89 2.03 13.45 -33.12
C ILE A 89 2.47 13.08 -31.70
N ILE A 90 2.86 11.83 -31.50
CA ILE A 90 3.29 11.34 -30.19
C ILE A 90 4.77 10.99 -30.23
N ASN A 91 5.58 11.77 -29.51
CA ASN A 91 6.96 11.43 -29.26
C ASN A 91 7.07 10.55 -28.02
N VAL A 92 8.04 9.64 -27.98
CA VAL A 92 8.25 8.70 -26.86
C VAL A 92 9.68 8.77 -26.38
N VAL A 93 9.86 8.98 -25.08
CA VAL A 93 11.14 8.80 -24.39
C VAL A 93 10.99 7.59 -23.48
N ALA A 94 11.61 6.47 -23.86
CA ALA A 94 11.64 5.25 -23.07
C ALA A 94 12.60 5.42 -21.88
N LEU A 95 12.06 5.21 -20.68
CA LEU A 95 12.73 5.33 -19.39
C LEU A 95 12.79 3.98 -18.68
N GLY A 96 13.83 3.77 -17.88
CA GLY A 96 13.86 2.69 -16.90
C GLY A 96 15.12 1.83 -16.95
N GLY A 97 15.53 1.38 -15.76
CA GLY A 97 16.79 0.67 -15.59
C GLY A 97 16.84 -0.74 -16.20
N GLU A 98 15.72 -1.45 -16.33
CA GLU A 98 15.67 -2.82 -16.88
C GLU A 98 14.48 -3.04 -17.82
N THR A 99 14.36 -2.17 -18.82
CA THR A 99 13.27 -2.25 -19.79
C THR A 99 13.58 -3.16 -20.98
N ALA A 100 14.86 -3.39 -21.29
CA ALA A 100 15.28 -4.11 -22.50
C ALA A 100 15.00 -5.62 -22.48
N SER A 101 14.72 -6.24 -21.33
CA SER A 101 14.35 -7.66 -21.21
C SER A 101 12.99 -7.91 -20.57
N CYS A 102 12.25 -6.85 -20.24
CA CYS A 102 11.03 -7.02 -19.45
C CYS A 102 9.88 -7.50 -20.34
N SER A 103 9.39 -8.72 -20.11
CA SER A 103 8.18 -9.20 -20.77
C SER A 103 6.94 -8.45 -20.27
N VAL A 104 5.92 -8.32 -21.13
CA VAL A 104 4.64 -7.69 -20.76
C VAL A 104 4.03 -8.37 -19.53
N ARG A 105 4.03 -9.71 -19.51
CA ARG A 105 3.51 -10.47 -18.36
C ARG A 105 4.28 -10.18 -17.08
N GLY A 106 5.62 -10.20 -17.13
CA GLY A 106 6.46 -9.94 -15.96
C GLY A 106 6.30 -8.51 -15.44
N ALA A 107 6.16 -7.53 -16.33
CA ALA A 107 5.91 -6.14 -15.96
C ALA A 107 4.57 -5.96 -15.24
N LEU A 108 3.51 -6.58 -15.78
CA LEU A 108 2.20 -6.59 -15.14
C LEU A 108 2.24 -7.29 -13.79
N ASP A 109 2.85 -8.46 -13.69
CA ASP A 109 3.01 -9.17 -12.40
C ASP A 109 3.72 -8.28 -11.36
N MET A 110 4.69 -7.44 -11.76
CA MET A 110 5.35 -6.48 -10.86
C MET A 110 4.46 -5.30 -10.47
N LEU A 111 3.62 -4.81 -11.38
CA LEU A 111 2.65 -3.74 -11.10
C LEU A 111 1.53 -4.23 -10.17
N VAL A 112 1.10 -5.49 -10.35
CA VAL A 112 -0.08 -6.02 -9.71
C VAL A 112 0.28 -6.73 -8.38
N ASN A 113 1.39 -7.47 -8.27
CA ASN A 113 1.79 -8.14 -7.00
C ASN A 113 2.21 -7.18 -5.86
N GLY A 114 2.16 -5.87 -6.08
CA GLY A 114 2.33 -4.84 -5.04
C GLY A 114 1.11 -4.66 -4.13
N ASN A 115 -0.12 -5.01 -4.58
CA ASN A 115 -1.39 -4.90 -3.86
C ASN A 115 -2.41 -5.89 -4.46
N GLY A 116 -2.38 -7.16 -4.02
CA GLY A 116 -3.10 -8.28 -4.65
C GLY A 116 -4.64 -8.30 -4.61
N ALA A 117 -5.34 -7.18 -4.39
CA ALA A 117 -6.80 -7.15 -4.31
C ALA A 117 -7.50 -6.46 -5.51
N GLU A 118 -6.82 -5.54 -6.21
CA GLU A 118 -7.35 -4.91 -7.45
C GLU A 118 -7.12 -5.77 -8.70
N GLN A 119 -6.28 -6.82 -8.56
CA GLN A 119 -5.75 -7.69 -9.61
C GLN A 119 -6.79 -8.27 -10.57
N MET A 120 -7.87 -8.84 -10.05
CA MET A 120 -8.75 -9.70 -10.86
C MET A 120 -9.77 -8.90 -11.69
N LYS A 121 -10.02 -7.64 -11.32
CA LYS A 121 -10.96 -6.77 -12.02
C LYS A 121 -10.29 -6.00 -13.16
N LEU A 122 -9.06 -5.54 -12.97
CA LEU A 122 -8.33 -4.79 -14.00
C LEU A 122 -7.79 -5.73 -15.10
N ASP A 123 -7.31 -6.94 -14.75
CA ASP A 123 -6.77 -7.92 -15.70
C ASP A 123 -7.82 -8.43 -16.72
N GLU A 124 -9.11 -8.39 -16.41
CA GLU A 124 -10.17 -8.88 -17.32
C GLU A 124 -10.85 -7.74 -18.12
N LEU A 125 -10.97 -6.54 -17.53
CA LEU A 125 -11.58 -5.37 -18.18
C LEU A 125 -10.61 -4.60 -19.09
N THR A 126 -9.32 -4.54 -18.76
CA THR A 126 -8.33 -3.85 -19.61
C THR A 126 -7.75 -4.78 -20.66
N MET A 127 -7.40 -6.04 -20.34
CA MET A 127 -6.75 -6.94 -21.30
C MET A 127 -7.63 -7.43 -22.47
N ASN A 128 -8.96 -7.32 -22.35
CA ASN A 128 -9.90 -7.69 -23.40
C ASN A 128 -10.30 -6.51 -24.31
N ALA A 129 -9.81 -5.29 -24.03
CA ALA A 129 -9.95 -4.18 -24.96
C ALA A 129 -9.11 -4.43 -26.21
N SER A 130 -9.64 -4.12 -27.39
CA SER A 130 -8.98 -4.29 -28.69
C SER A 130 -7.56 -3.70 -28.73
N HIS A 131 -7.32 -2.58 -28.04
CA HIS A 131 -6.00 -1.95 -27.94
C HIS A 131 -4.98 -2.77 -27.14
N TRP A 132 -5.40 -3.50 -26.10
CA TRP A 132 -4.52 -4.39 -25.33
C TRP A 132 -4.19 -5.67 -26.09
N ILE A 133 -5.15 -6.19 -26.86
CA ILE A 133 -4.91 -7.31 -27.78
C ILE A 133 -3.87 -6.90 -28.82
N LYS A 134 -4.05 -5.72 -29.45
CA LYS A 134 -3.08 -5.14 -30.37
C LYS A 134 -1.70 -4.97 -29.71
N PHE A 135 -1.64 -4.35 -28.52
CA PHE A 135 -0.39 -4.11 -27.82
C PHE A 135 0.38 -5.40 -27.53
N LYS A 136 -0.28 -6.46 -27.01
CA LYS A 136 0.39 -7.74 -26.76
C LYS A 136 0.87 -8.44 -28.02
N ALA A 137 0.17 -8.26 -29.14
CA ALA A 137 0.55 -8.84 -30.42
C ALA A 137 1.77 -8.12 -31.03
N GLU A 138 1.88 -6.81 -30.81
CA GLU A 138 2.91 -5.97 -31.45
C GLU A 138 4.13 -5.68 -30.56
N ALA A 139 3.97 -5.67 -29.23
CA ALA A 139 5.01 -5.30 -28.27
C ALA A 139 5.55 -6.52 -27.50
N PRO A 140 6.61 -7.19 -27.97
CA PRO A 140 7.24 -8.31 -27.26
C PRO A 140 7.93 -7.89 -25.95
N LEU A 141 8.30 -6.61 -25.83
CA LEU A 141 8.88 -6.01 -24.63
C LEU A 141 7.92 -4.99 -24.03
N ALA A 142 7.77 -5.01 -22.70
CA ALA A 142 6.76 -4.24 -22.00
C ALA A 142 6.95 -2.73 -22.08
N TYR A 143 8.20 -2.29 -22.07
CA TYR A 143 8.57 -0.88 -21.94
C TYR A 143 9.36 -0.34 -23.15
N ILE A 144 9.39 -1.10 -24.24
CA ILE A 144 9.93 -0.66 -25.54
C ILE A 144 8.75 -0.67 -26.51
N LEU A 145 8.18 0.50 -26.74
CA LEU A 145 7.00 0.66 -27.58
C LEU A 145 7.37 0.56 -29.07
N PRO A 146 6.71 -0.30 -29.87
CA PRO A 146 6.85 -0.31 -31.33
C PRO A 146 6.23 0.95 -31.95
N LYS A 147 6.83 1.53 -32.99
CA LYS A 147 6.26 2.72 -33.65
C LYS A 147 4.91 2.43 -34.29
N SER A 148 4.71 1.22 -34.80
CA SER A 148 3.47 0.71 -35.41
C SER A 148 2.25 0.73 -34.46
N PHE A 149 2.49 0.77 -33.14
CA PHE A 149 1.42 0.83 -32.17
C PHE A 149 0.62 2.13 -32.29
N LEU A 150 1.28 3.25 -32.61
CA LEU A 150 0.71 4.59 -32.70
C LEU A 150 0.26 4.93 -34.13
N LYS A 151 -0.80 5.75 -34.24
CA LYS A 151 -1.30 6.20 -35.56
C LYS A 151 -0.41 7.25 -36.22
N LYS A 152 0.17 8.16 -35.43
CA LYS A 152 1.11 9.20 -35.87
C LYS A 152 2.34 9.21 -34.95
N PRO A 153 3.23 8.21 -35.07
CA PRO A 153 4.45 8.16 -34.27
C PRO A 153 5.37 9.34 -34.62
N GLY A 154 5.86 10.04 -33.61
CA GLY A 154 6.89 11.05 -33.72
C GLY A 154 8.28 10.47 -33.47
N LYS A 155 9.10 11.19 -32.70
CA LYS A 155 10.46 10.77 -32.31
C LYS A 155 10.43 9.77 -31.17
N PHE A 156 11.17 8.67 -31.30
CA PHE A 156 11.28 7.62 -30.29
C PHE A 156 12.73 7.53 -29.83
N ILE A 157 12.95 7.67 -28.52
CA ILE A 157 14.29 7.74 -27.92
C ILE A 157 14.33 6.79 -26.74
N THR A 158 15.44 6.06 -26.58
CA THR A 158 15.73 5.41 -25.29
C THR A 158 16.71 6.26 -24.50
N ASN A 159 16.36 6.60 -23.26
CA ASN A 159 17.17 7.42 -22.37
C ASN A 159 17.85 6.54 -21.32
N THR A 160 19.02 5.99 -21.68
CA THR A 160 19.87 5.15 -20.83
C THR A 160 19.16 3.93 -20.24
N ILE A 161 18.42 3.22 -21.09
CA ILE A 161 17.76 1.98 -20.69
C ILE A 161 18.77 0.90 -20.32
N GLY A 162 18.38 -0.07 -19.50
CA GLY A 162 19.25 -1.21 -19.16
C GLY A 162 18.56 -2.55 -19.32
N GLY A 163 19.31 -3.61 -19.03
CA GLY A 163 18.85 -5.00 -19.04
C GLY A 163 19.72 -5.93 -19.87
N THR A 164 19.19 -7.12 -20.12
CA THR A 164 19.84 -8.17 -20.91
C THR A 164 19.15 -8.25 -22.26
N PRO A 165 19.86 -8.39 -23.40
CA PRO A 165 19.18 -8.49 -24.67
C PRO A 165 18.36 -9.80 -24.78
N THR A 166 17.19 -9.70 -25.39
CA THR A 166 16.40 -10.81 -25.91
C THR A 166 16.45 -10.78 -27.44
N GLY A 167 15.97 -11.84 -28.12
CA GLY A 167 15.91 -11.87 -29.59
C GLY A 167 15.15 -10.69 -30.22
N ASP A 168 14.18 -10.13 -29.49
CA ASP A 168 13.33 -9.03 -29.97
C ASP A 168 13.88 -7.64 -29.64
N THR A 169 14.96 -7.54 -28.86
CA THR A 169 15.46 -6.25 -28.36
C THR A 169 16.04 -5.38 -29.48
N ASP A 170 16.95 -5.93 -30.29
CA ASP A 170 17.62 -5.17 -31.35
C ASP A 170 16.67 -4.77 -32.48
N PRO A 171 15.79 -5.66 -33.00
CA PRO A 171 14.82 -5.29 -34.04
C PRO A 171 13.93 -4.10 -33.63
N LEU A 172 13.39 -4.10 -32.41
CA LEU A 172 12.54 -2.99 -31.94
C LEU A 172 13.33 -1.69 -31.77
N LEU A 173 14.53 -1.77 -31.19
CA LEU A 173 15.33 -0.58 -30.94
C LEU A 173 15.85 0.06 -32.23
N GLN A 174 15.96 -0.69 -33.34
CA GLN A 174 16.33 -0.12 -34.64
C GLN A 174 15.27 0.84 -35.20
N GLU A 175 14.02 0.74 -34.73
CA GLU A 175 12.97 1.69 -35.09
C GLU A 175 13.15 3.05 -34.38
N TYR A 176 13.92 3.10 -33.28
CA TYR A 176 14.09 4.30 -32.47
C TYR A 176 15.07 5.26 -33.16
N ASP A 177 14.76 6.57 -33.07
CA ASP A 177 15.57 7.63 -33.67
C ASP A 177 16.91 7.82 -32.93
N PHE A 178 16.96 7.46 -31.65
CA PHE A 178 18.19 7.43 -30.86
C PHE A 178 18.08 6.36 -29.80
N CYS A 179 19.15 5.58 -29.62
CA CYS A 179 19.19 4.57 -28.60
C CYS A 179 20.38 4.79 -27.67
N SER A 180 20.11 5.03 -26.39
CA SER A 180 21.14 5.02 -25.35
C SER A 180 20.87 4.00 -24.27
N THR A 181 21.93 3.32 -23.82
CA THR A 181 21.86 2.25 -22.83
C THR A 181 22.86 2.47 -21.69
N ARG A 182 22.48 2.09 -20.47
CA ARG A 182 23.35 2.22 -19.28
C ARG A 182 24.32 1.06 -19.07
N ASN A 183 24.10 -0.02 -19.79
CA ASN A 183 24.97 -1.17 -19.90
C ASN A 183 24.94 -1.68 -21.35
N PRO A 184 25.92 -2.49 -21.79
CA PRO A 184 25.87 -3.12 -23.11
C PRO A 184 24.61 -4.00 -23.26
N ILE A 185 23.87 -3.79 -24.34
CA ILE A 185 22.64 -4.54 -24.67
C ILE A 185 22.65 -4.85 -26.17
N GLY A 186 22.73 -6.12 -26.52
CA GLY A 186 22.70 -6.58 -27.91
C GLY A 186 23.80 -5.94 -28.75
N ASN A 187 23.49 -5.61 -30.00
CA ASN A 187 24.40 -4.90 -30.89
C ASN A 187 24.61 -3.45 -30.45
N MET A 188 25.85 -3.07 -30.15
CA MET A 188 26.24 -1.73 -29.69
C MET A 188 26.76 -0.81 -30.80
N THR A 189 26.85 -1.26 -32.06
CA THR A 189 27.46 -0.48 -33.16
C THR A 189 26.75 0.85 -33.46
N TRP A 190 25.46 0.95 -33.17
CA TRP A 190 24.62 2.13 -33.41
C TRP A 190 23.93 2.64 -32.14
N LYS A 191 24.29 2.09 -30.97
CA LYS A 191 23.74 2.48 -29.67
C LYS A 191 24.77 3.24 -28.87
N HIS A 192 24.32 4.23 -28.12
CA HIS A 192 25.18 5.07 -27.30
C HIS A 192 25.22 4.53 -25.87
N LEU A 193 26.39 4.07 -25.43
CA LEU A 193 26.59 3.73 -24.03
C LEU A 193 26.72 5.02 -23.21
N ALA A 194 25.86 5.20 -22.21
CA ALA A 194 25.87 6.37 -21.35
C ALA A 194 25.44 6.01 -19.92
N PRO A 195 25.90 6.71 -18.88
CA PRO A 195 25.58 6.35 -17.50
C PRO A 195 24.08 6.43 -17.20
N ASP A 196 23.65 5.76 -16.14
CA ASP A 196 22.27 5.87 -15.65
C ASP A 196 21.86 7.33 -15.39
N SER A 197 20.69 7.76 -15.87
CA SER A 197 20.19 9.13 -15.70
C SER A 197 20.24 9.68 -14.27
N VAL A 198 20.15 8.84 -13.23
CA VAL A 198 20.20 9.29 -11.84
C VAL A 198 21.57 9.87 -11.44
N VAL A 199 22.64 9.69 -12.26
CA VAL A 199 23.94 10.31 -11.96
C VAL A 199 23.91 11.85 -11.94
N VAL A 200 22.97 12.48 -12.65
CA VAL A 200 22.84 13.95 -12.64
C VAL A 200 21.97 14.50 -11.51
N LEU A 201 21.44 13.63 -10.64
CA LEU A 201 20.47 13.99 -9.61
C LEU A 201 20.92 15.19 -8.75
N ARG A 202 22.18 15.18 -8.31
CA ARG A 202 22.74 16.27 -7.51
C ARG A 202 22.60 17.60 -8.23
N SER A 203 22.95 17.67 -9.50
CA SER A 203 22.94 18.95 -10.22
C SER A 203 21.55 19.51 -10.51
N LEU A 204 20.53 18.66 -10.56
CA LEU A 204 19.16 19.07 -10.84
C LEU A 204 18.39 19.40 -9.56
N PHE A 205 18.68 18.68 -8.47
CA PHE A 205 17.81 18.67 -7.29
C PHE A 205 18.53 18.91 -5.96
N ASP A 206 19.78 19.39 -5.94
CA ASP A 206 20.57 19.59 -4.71
C ASP A 206 19.81 20.39 -3.63
N GLY A 207 19.21 21.53 -4.03
CA GLY A 207 18.47 22.38 -3.11
C GLY A 207 17.21 21.70 -2.55
N ARG A 208 16.52 20.91 -3.38
CA ARG A 208 15.33 20.14 -2.96
C ARG A 208 15.72 18.96 -2.06
N ILE A 209 16.83 18.30 -2.34
CA ILE A 209 17.30 17.17 -1.53
C ILE A 209 17.81 17.67 -0.18
N SER A 210 18.53 18.79 -0.17
CA SER A 210 19.07 19.39 1.06
C SER A 210 17.96 19.87 2.01
N SER A 211 16.81 20.33 1.50
CA SER A 211 15.69 20.73 2.37
C SER A 211 14.98 19.55 3.05
N HIS A 212 15.31 18.31 2.68
CA HIS A 212 14.79 17.08 3.27
C HIS A 212 15.82 16.38 4.18
N ALA A 213 16.99 16.98 4.42
CA ALA A 213 18.05 16.39 5.22
C ALA A 213 17.57 16.09 6.66
N PRO A 214 17.81 14.88 7.18
CA PRO A 214 17.45 14.56 8.56
C PRO A 214 18.30 15.40 9.52
N VAL A 215 17.68 15.90 10.59
CA VAL A 215 18.41 16.56 11.68
C VAL A 215 18.91 15.47 12.62
N THR A 216 20.21 15.16 12.55
CA THR A 216 20.85 14.17 13.43
C THR A 216 21.91 14.82 14.31
N PRO A 217 22.01 14.44 15.60
CA PRO A 217 23.01 14.99 16.50
C PRO A 217 24.42 14.41 16.26
N ARG A 218 24.50 13.28 15.54
CA ARG A 218 25.73 12.56 15.19
C ARG A 218 25.73 12.21 13.70
N PRO A 219 26.91 11.97 13.10
CA PRO A 219 26.98 11.35 11.79
C PRO A 219 26.33 9.95 11.83
N TYR A 220 25.93 9.42 10.68
CA TYR A 220 25.27 8.13 10.64
C TYR A 220 25.64 7.28 9.42
N ILE A 221 25.46 5.97 9.59
CA ILE A 221 25.50 4.95 8.55
C ILE A 221 24.09 4.75 8.00
N ALA A 222 23.90 4.98 6.70
CA ALA A 222 22.62 4.77 6.04
C ALA A 222 22.54 3.34 5.50
N VAL A 223 21.51 2.58 5.89
CA VAL A 223 21.38 1.16 5.57
C VAL A 223 20.09 0.86 4.81
N GLN A 224 20.23 0.29 3.62
CA GLN A 224 19.12 -0.15 2.78
C GLN A 224 19.29 -1.61 2.36
N MET A 225 18.37 -2.46 2.78
CA MET A 225 18.41 -3.90 2.47
C MET A 225 17.10 -4.36 1.84
N LYS A 226 17.19 -5.18 0.79
CA LYS A 226 16.06 -5.97 0.29
C LYS A 226 15.79 -7.09 1.31
N GLN A 227 14.53 -7.50 1.45
CA GLN A 227 14.00 -8.45 2.45
C GLN A 227 14.53 -9.90 2.25
N MET A 228 15.85 -10.10 2.33
CA MET A 228 16.55 -11.38 2.18
C MET A 228 17.47 -11.61 3.38
N GLY A 229 17.65 -12.88 3.75
CA GLY A 229 18.32 -13.31 4.98
C GLY A 229 19.70 -12.68 5.18
N PHE A 230 19.90 -12.13 6.37
CA PHE A 230 21.20 -11.64 6.80
C PHE A 230 22.13 -12.82 7.09
N PRO A 231 23.43 -12.71 6.78
CA PRO A 231 24.43 -13.43 7.53
C PRO A 231 24.23 -13.14 9.03
N THR A 232 24.35 -14.15 9.87
CA THR A 232 24.05 -14.05 11.31
C THR A 232 24.87 -12.99 12.04
N ASN A 233 26.03 -12.61 11.51
CA ASN A 233 26.92 -11.59 12.06
C ASN A 233 26.71 -10.18 11.47
N PHE A 234 25.82 -9.96 10.51
CA PHE A 234 25.65 -8.64 9.87
C PHE A 234 25.37 -7.52 10.91
N ALA A 235 24.46 -7.78 11.84
CA ALA A 235 24.09 -6.80 12.86
C ALA A 235 25.25 -6.50 13.82
N SER A 236 26.03 -7.50 14.22
CA SER A 236 27.19 -7.30 15.10
C SER A 236 28.33 -6.58 14.40
N GLU A 237 28.58 -6.87 13.12
CA GLU A 237 29.57 -6.18 12.30
C GLU A 237 29.19 -4.71 12.10
N LEU A 238 27.93 -4.43 11.76
CA LEU A 238 27.40 -3.08 11.61
C LEU A 238 27.44 -2.28 12.93
N ALA A 239 27.05 -2.90 14.04
CA ALA A 239 27.12 -2.27 15.36
C ALA A 239 28.56 -1.95 15.77
N SER A 240 29.50 -2.85 15.47
CA SER A 240 30.93 -2.63 15.73
C SER A 240 31.45 -1.43 14.94
N SER A 241 31.14 -1.36 13.63
CA SER A 241 31.50 -0.21 12.79
C SER A 241 30.87 1.10 13.28
N ALA A 242 29.58 1.08 13.66
CA ALA A 242 28.91 2.26 14.20
C ALA A 242 29.58 2.76 15.49
N GLY A 243 29.97 1.85 16.38
CA GLY A 243 30.73 2.17 17.59
C GLY A 243 32.10 2.78 17.32
N GLU A 244 32.87 2.19 16.40
CA GLU A 244 34.19 2.71 16.00
C GLU A 244 34.12 4.11 15.38
N LEU A 245 33.07 4.38 14.61
CA LEU A 245 32.86 5.65 13.93
C LEU A 245 32.14 6.69 14.79
N SER A 246 31.70 6.33 16.00
CA SER A 246 30.81 7.16 16.83
C SER A 246 29.59 7.66 16.05
N ALA A 247 29.02 6.79 15.21
CA ALA A 247 27.96 7.09 14.27
C ALA A 247 26.66 6.38 14.63
N ASP A 248 25.52 7.02 14.35
CA ASP A 248 24.21 6.37 14.45
C ASP A 248 23.97 5.45 13.23
N VAL A 249 22.94 4.62 13.29
CA VAL A 249 22.52 3.77 12.16
C VAL A 249 21.09 4.11 11.76
N ILE A 250 20.90 4.53 10.51
CA ILE A 250 19.57 4.81 9.94
C ILE A 250 19.22 3.71 8.95
N PHE A 251 18.23 2.89 9.33
CA PHE A 251 17.59 1.97 8.40
C PHE A 251 16.48 2.69 7.64
N PHE A 252 16.49 2.59 6.31
CA PHE A 252 15.44 3.16 5.48
C PHE A 252 14.94 2.16 4.44
N ARG A 253 13.64 2.26 4.12
CA ARG A 253 13.01 1.46 3.08
C ARG A 253 12.90 2.29 1.81
N ALA A 254 13.59 1.87 0.76
CA ALA A 254 13.58 2.53 -0.56
C ALA A 254 12.19 2.62 -1.24
N GLY A 255 11.15 1.97 -0.70
CA GLY A 255 9.76 2.10 -1.15
C GLY A 255 8.80 2.32 0.02
N GLY A 256 9.21 3.07 1.04
CA GLY A 256 8.38 3.37 2.21
C GLY A 256 8.48 4.80 2.72
N LEU A 257 9.31 5.64 2.10
CA LEU A 257 9.51 7.05 2.42
C LEU A 257 9.38 7.88 1.13
N ASN A 258 9.23 9.19 1.29
CA ASN A 258 9.34 10.14 0.19
C ASN A 258 10.70 9.98 -0.52
N ILE A 259 10.73 10.00 -1.85
CA ILE A 259 11.98 9.81 -2.62
C ILE A 259 13.03 10.87 -2.28
N TRP A 260 12.61 12.10 -1.95
CA TRP A 260 13.54 13.18 -1.57
C TRP A 260 14.12 12.96 -0.17
N ASP A 261 13.34 12.44 0.77
CA ASP A 261 13.85 12.04 2.10
C ASP A 261 14.89 10.92 1.95
N ILE A 262 14.64 9.94 1.08
CA ILE A 262 15.59 8.86 0.81
C ILE A 262 16.88 9.43 0.21
N CYS A 263 16.78 10.31 -0.79
CA CYS A 263 17.93 10.97 -1.37
C CYS A 263 18.71 11.79 -0.33
N ALA A 264 18.03 12.47 0.58
CA ALA A 264 18.64 13.30 1.62
C ALA A 264 19.34 12.45 2.69
N ILE A 265 18.73 11.33 3.10
CA ILE A 265 19.34 10.34 3.97
C ILE A 265 20.64 9.82 3.33
N ILE A 266 20.62 9.51 2.04
CA ILE A 266 21.80 9.00 1.32
C ILE A 266 22.88 10.08 1.17
N SER A 267 22.50 11.30 0.74
CA SER A 267 23.45 12.37 0.40
C SER A 267 24.20 12.93 1.61
N THR A 268 23.59 12.86 2.80
CA THR A 268 24.17 13.38 4.05
C THR A 268 24.76 12.30 4.96
N ALA A 269 24.70 11.02 4.55
CA ALA A 269 25.29 9.92 5.29
C ALA A 269 26.83 9.98 5.34
N MET A 270 27.41 9.43 6.40
CA MET A 270 28.85 9.18 6.48
C MET A 270 29.27 8.06 5.52
N ILE A 271 28.46 7.01 5.44
CA ILE A 271 28.62 5.89 4.52
C ILE A 271 27.26 5.22 4.27
N VAL A 272 27.08 4.72 3.05
CA VAL A 272 25.86 4.02 2.64
C VAL A 272 26.13 2.54 2.45
N VAL A 273 25.35 1.68 3.10
CA VAL A 273 25.41 0.23 2.95
C VAL A 273 24.10 -0.21 2.29
N ALA A 274 24.14 -0.62 1.03
CA ALA A 274 22.92 -0.86 0.27
C ALA A 274 22.97 -2.07 -0.67
N THR A 275 21.80 -2.69 -0.87
CA THR A 275 21.59 -3.76 -1.89
C THR A 275 21.01 -3.22 -3.20
N SER A 276 20.43 -2.01 -3.18
CA SER A 276 19.87 -1.35 -4.35
C SER A 276 20.95 -0.62 -5.16
N LEU A 277 20.95 -0.85 -6.47
CA LEU A 277 21.77 -0.10 -7.42
C LEU A 277 21.53 1.42 -7.32
N HIS A 278 20.28 1.86 -7.21
CA HIS A 278 19.99 3.31 -7.18
C HIS A 278 20.46 3.98 -5.88
N CYS A 279 20.50 3.26 -4.75
CA CYS A 279 21.13 3.81 -3.54
C CYS A 279 22.63 4.03 -3.77
N ARG A 280 23.29 3.12 -4.51
CA ARG A 280 24.69 3.27 -4.92
C ARG A 280 24.89 4.44 -5.87
N ILE A 281 24.03 4.61 -6.88
CA ILE A 281 24.12 5.73 -7.86
C ILE A 281 23.92 7.08 -7.17
N VAL A 282 22.95 7.20 -6.25
CA VAL A 282 22.77 8.46 -5.49
C VAL A 282 23.98 8.73 -4.61
N SER A 283 24.50 7.71 -3.92
CA SER A 283 25.74 7.85 -3.13
C SER A 283 26.92 8.28 -4.01
N PHE A 284 27.03 7.74 -5.22
CA PHE A 284 28.02 8.10 -6.23
C PHE A 284 27.89 9.57 -6.66
N ALA A 285 26.69 10.02 -7.02
CA ALA A 285 26.42 11.41 -7.42
C ALA A 285 26.77 12.44 -6.32
N TYR A 286 26.60 12.05 -5.05
CA TYR A 286 26.95 12.89 -3.90
C TYR A 286 28.36 12.64 -3.34
N SER A 287 29.14 11.76 -3.98
CA SER A 287 30.50 11.39 -3.52
C SER A 287 30.54 10.86 -2.07
N VAL A 288 29.44 10.23 -1.64
CA VAL A 288 29.32 9.57 -0.34
C VAL A 288 29.97 8.18 -0.41
N PRO A 289 30.83 7.81 0.55
CA PRO A 289 31.37 6.45 0.66
C PRO A 289 30.26 5.40 0.63
N ARG A 290 30.48 4.29 -0.06
CA ARG A 290 29.41 3.32 -0.34
C ARG A 290 29.89 1.88 -0.40
N ILE A 291 29.04 0.99 0.11
CA ILE A 291 29.22 -0.46 0.07
C ILE A 291 28.01 -1.07 -0.61
N SER A 292 28.27 -2.06 -1.46
CA SER A 292 27.21 -2.85 -2.09
C SER A 292 27.51 -4.34 -2.02
N TRP A 293 26.46 -5.15 -2.13
CA TRP A 293 26.60 -6.61 -2.13
C TRP A 293 27.19 -7.11 -3.45
N ARG A 294 28.13 -8.06 -3.37
CA ARG A 294 28.61 -8.79 -4.57
C ARG A 294 27.56 -9.78 -5.07
N GLY A 295 27.60 -10.05 -6.38
CA GLY A 295 26.78 -11.09 -7.02
C GLY A 295 25.47 -10.58 -7.61
N SER A 296 25.30 -9.25 -7.71
CA SER A 296 24.22 -8.63 -8.48
C SER A 296 24.79 -8.12 -9.79
N SER A 297 24.46 -8.81 -10.89
CA SER A 297 24.95 -8.45 -12.24
C SER A 297 24.76 -6.98 -12.60
N LYS A 298 23.69 -6.34 -12.13
CA LYS A 298 23.41 -4.91 -12.36
C LYS A 298 24.37 -3.98 -11.60
N VAL A 299 24.64 -4.29 -10.33
CA VAL A 299 25.54 -3.50 -9.49
C VAL A 299 26.97 -3.66 -9.98
N ASP A 300 27.36 -4.90 -10.28
CA ASP A 300 28.69 -5.22 -10.80
C ASP A 300 28.96 -4.49 -12.12
N LEU A 301 28.01 -4.53 -13.09
CA LEU A 301 28.13 -3.80 -14.35
C LEU A 301 28.24 -2.29 -14.18
N PHE A 302 27.43 -1.67 -13.30
CA PHE A 302 27.53 -0.23 -13.06
C PHE A 302 28.93 0.14 -12.54
N ILE A 303 29.54 -0.74 -11.73
CA ILE A 303 30.87 -0.50 -11.18
C ILE A 303 31.91 -0.54 -12.28
N ASP A 304 31.94 -1.63 -13.04
CA ASP A 304 32.96 -1.87 -14.04
C ASP A 304 32.97 -0.79 -15.13
N LEU A 305 31.79 -0.22 -15.41
CA LEU A 305 31.62 0.83 -16.42
C LEU A 305 31.81 2.25 -15.87
N TRP A 306 31.29 2.54 -14.67
CA TRP A 306 31.06 3.93 -14.25
C TRP A 306 31.66 4.31 -12.88
N ASP A 307 31.98 3.34 -12.02
CA ASP A 307 32.45 3.60 -10.64
C ASP A 307 33.85 3.05 -10.32
N LYS A 308 34.45 2.22 -11.19
CA LYS A 308 35.72 1.52 -10.91
C LYS A 308 36.92 2.45 -10.62
N ASP A 309 36.90 3.67 -11.15
CA ASP A 309 38.00 4.64 -11.03
C ASP A 309 37.88 5.53 -9.77
N VAL A 310 36.85 5.29 -8.95
CA VAL A 310 36.63 5.93 -7.66
C VAL A 310 37.45 5.23 -6.58
N GLN A 311 38.08 5.99 -5.69
CA GLN A 311 38.70 5.44 -4.47
C GLN A 311 37.70 5.61 -3.32
N ASN A 312 37.34 4.57 -2.55
CA ASN A 312 36.30 4.56 -1.47
C ASN A 312 34.95 3.92 -1.84
N PHE A 313 34.97 2.89 -2.68
CA PHE A 313 33.89 1.92 -2.70
C PHE A 313 34.43 0.56 -2.27
N SER A 314 33.59 -0.20 -1.57
CA SER A 314 33.90 -1.57 -1.19
C SER A 314 32.71 -2.47 -1.50
N TYR A 315 32.95 -3.77 -1.42
CA TYR A 315 31.90 -4.76 -1.48
C TYR A 315 31.90 -5.61 -0.23
N THR A 316 30.77 -6.23 0.01
CA THR A 316 30.63 -7.19 1.11
C THR A 316 29.90 -8.44 0.61
N THR A 317 30.28 -9.58 1.16
CA THR A 317 29.46 -10.81 1.12
C THR A 317 28.46 -10.85 2.27
N GLY A 318 28.58 -9.90 3.20
CA GLY A 318 27.75 -9.69 4.37
C GLY A 318 28.41 -10.14 5.67
N SER A 319 29.36 -11.07 5.61
CA SER A 319 30.13 -11.51 6.78
C SER A 319 31.33 -10.61 7.09
N ASP A 320 31.66 -9.68 6.18
CA ASP A 320 32.85 -8.83 6.18
C ASP A 320 32.52 -7.32 6.19
N VAL A 321 31.34 -6.95 6.69
CA VAL A 321 30.83 -5.56 6.64
C VAL A 321 31.79 -4.59 7.32
N ARG A 322 32.36 -4.91 8.48
CA ARG A 322 33.28 -4.00 9.18
C ARG A 322 34.54 -3.72 8.38
N SER A 323 35.13 -4.76 7.80
CA SER A 323 36.29 -4.63 6.90
C SER A 323 35.94 -3.79 5.67
N ALA A 324 34.76 -4.01 5.10
CA ALA A 324 34.28 -3.24 3.94
C ALA A 324 34.02 -1.76 4.28
N VAL A 325 33.46 -1.46 5.46
CA VAL A 325 33.27 -0.09 5.98
C VAL A 325 34.60 0.59 6.19
N THR A 326 35.53 -0.09 6.86
CA THR A 326 36.88 0.43 7.08
C THR A 326 37.54 0.76 5.74
N LEU A 327 37.53 -0.18 4.78
CA LEU A 327 38.11 0.04 3.46
C LEU A 327 37.47 1.22 2.73
N ALA A 328 36.15 1.32 2.75
CA ALA A 328 35.43 2.42 2.11
C ALA A 328 35.68 3.78 2.76
N LEU A 329 36.05 3.84 4.04
CA LEU A 329 36.33 5.09 4.76
C LEU A 329 37.81 5.46 4.79
N THR A 330 38.73 4.53 4.52
CA THR A 330 40.19 4.75 4.59
C THR A 330 40.78 5.70 3.54
N GLY A 331 40.01 6.19 2.57
CA GLY A 331 40.55 7.12 1.57
C GLY A 331 40.83 8.51 2.10
N SER A 332 41.93 9.10 1.64
CA SER A 332 42.32 10.48 1.93
C SER A 332 41.34 11.51 1.37
N ASN A 333 41.44 12.77 1.79
CA ASN A 333 40.69 13.89 1.17
C ASN A 333 40.90 13.97 -0.35
N VAL A 334 42.08 13.53 -0.84
CA VAL A 334 42.38 13.39 -2.27
C VAL A 334 41.48 12.33 -2.92
N ALA A 335 41.19 11.22 -2.25
CA ALA A 335 40.24 10.21 -2.72
C ALA A 335 38.82 10.80 -2.82
N ARG A 336 38.37 11.58 -1.83
CA ARG A 336 37.05 12.24 -1.87
C ARG A 336 36.93 13.25 -3.02
N PHE A 337 37.98 14.02 -3.28
CA PHE A 337 38.05 14.95 -4.42
C PHE A 337 38.06 14.20 -5.78
N LYS A 338 38.82 13.11 -5.88
CA LYS A 338 38.80 12.23 -7.07
C LYS A 338 37.41 11.64 -7.32
N ASN A 339 36.70 11.22 -6.27
CA ASN A 339 35.34 10.69 -6.39
C ASN A 339 34.37 11.72 -6.95
N HIS A 340 34.45 12.95 -6.45
CA HIS A 340 33.66 14.06 -6.99
C HIS A 340 33.98 14.31 -8.45
N THR A 341 35.26 14.25 -8.83
CA THR A 341 35.70 14.44 -10.21
C THR A 341 35.13 13.34 -11.13
N VAL A 342 35.20 12.08 -10.72
CA VAL A 342 34.63 10.96 -11.49
C VAL A 342 33.11 11.09 -11.57
N ALA A 343 32.42 11.35 -10.46
CA ALA A 343 30.98 11.53 -10.44
C ALA A 343 30.52 12.69 -11.35
N SER A 344 31.22 13.82 -11.32
CA SER A 344 30.95 14.96 -12.19
C SER A 344 31.17 14.61 -13.67
N LYS A 345 32.29 13.94 -14.01
CA LYS A 345 32.55 13.50 -15.39
C LYS A 345 31.48 12.54 -15.89
N THR A 346 31.07 11.57 -15.06
CA THR A 346 30.00 10.63 -15.39
C THR A 346 28.66 11.36 -15.59
N ALA A 347 28.34 12.35 -14.74
CA ALA A 347 27.18 13.21 -14.93
C ALA A 347 27.25 14.01 -16.24
N ASP A 348 28.42 14.57 -16.59
CA ASP A 348 28.63 15.29 -17.84
C ASP A 348 28.54 14.39 -19.08
N MET A 349 29.00 13.13 -18.98
CA MET A 349 28.81 12.14 -20.03
C MET A 349 27.32 11.89 -20.30
N TYR A 350 26.54 11.65 -19.23
CA TYR A 350 25.09 11.49 -19.37
C TYR A 350 24.44 12.74 -19.99
N ARG A 351 24.77 13.95 -19.50
CA ARG A 351 24.25 15.20 -20.07
C ARG A 351 24.61 15.36 -21.53
N SER A 352 25.84 15.04 -21.92
CA SER A 352 26.29 15.12 -23.31
C SER A 352 25.46 14.21 -24.21
N THR A 353 25.21 12.97 -23.78
CA THR A 353 24.31 12.05 -24.48
C THR A 353 22.89 12.59 -24.55
N PHE A 354 22.34 13.08 -23.44
CA PHE A 354 21.00 13.67 -23.39
C PHE A 354 20.87 14.86 -24.36
N LEU A 355 21.78 15.82 -24.27
CA LEU A 355 21.82 17.00 -25.14
C LEU A 355 22.08 16.64 -26.61
N GLY A 356 22.77 15.52 -26.85
CA GLY A 356 22.99 14.96 -28.18
C GLY A 356 21.69 14.78 -28.94
N TRP A 357 20.77 13.99 -28.38
CA TRP A 357 19.48 13.72 -29.01
C TRP A 357 18.45 14.84 -28.74
N ALA A 358 18.51 15.53 -27.61
CA ALA A 358 17.57 16.61 -27.28
C ALA A 358 17.66 17.80 -28.26
N ARG A 359 18.85 18.07 -28.81
CA ARG A 359 19.00 19.09 -29.88
C ARG A 359 18.29 18.72 -31.17
N GLU A 360 18.21 17.43 -31.50
CA GLU A 360 17.49 16.92 -32.67
C GLU A 360 15.97 16.81 -32.42
N TRP A 361 15.58 16.76 -31.13
CA TRP A 361 14.20 16.72 -30.66
C TRP A 361 13.47 18.07 -30.81
N ASP A 362 14.18 19.20 -30.73
CA ASP A 362 13.62 20.57 -30.76
C ASP A 362 13.45 21.16 -32.18
N ALA A 363 13.06 20.34 -33.16
CA ALA A 363 12.90 20.77 -34.56
C ALA A 363 11.67 21.68 -34.83
N ARG A 364 11.26 22.51 -33.86
CA ARG A 364 10.70 23.84 -34.16
C ARG A 364 11.80 24.83 -34.58
N ALA A 365 13.07 24.53 -34.33
CA ALA A 365 14.22 25.31 -34.83
C ALA A 365 14.44 25.23 -36.35
N ALA A 366 13.80 24.30 -37.07
CA ALA A 366 13.93 24.18 -38.53
C ALA A 366 13.18 25.26 -39.34
N TRP A 367 12.49 26.21 -38.67
CA TRP A 367 11.76 27.32 -39.31
C TRP A 367 12.54 28.64 -39.36
N PHE A 368 13.74 28.72 -38.77
CA PHE A 368 14.67 29.82 -38.99
C PHE A 368 15.86 29.32 -39.80
N GLN A 369 15.72 29.35 -41.13
CA GLN A 369 16.89 29.52 -41.99
C GLN A 369 17.51 30.88 -41.63
N PRO A 370 18.82 30.98 -41.36
CA PRO A 370 19.44 32.30 -41.31
C PRO A 370 19.34 32.91 -42.72
N PRO A 371 18.92 34.18 -42.88
CA PRO A 371 19.20 34.86 -44.13
C PRO A 371 20.72 34.92 -44.26
N GLY A 372 21.20 34.54 -45.44
CA GLY A 372 22.62 34.54 -45.75
C GLY A 372 23.27 35.91 -45.55
N ASN A 373 24.58 35.83 -45.34
CA ASN A 373 25.58 36.87 -45.55
C ASN A 373 25.59 38.05 -44.56
N GLY A 374 26.71 38.14 -43.81
CA GLY A 374 27.39 39.39 -43.50
C GLY A 374 26.83 40.26 -42.36
N GLU A 375 27.70 40.59 -41.41
CA GLU A 375 27.64 41.80 -40.56
C GLU A 375 26.72 41.89 -39.32
N GLU A 376 26.49 40.82 -38.55
CA GLU A 376 25.93 40.99 -37.17
C GLU A 376 26.66 40.21 -36.07
N ALA A 377 27.99 40.06 -36.19
CA ALA A 377 28.82 39.51 -35.11
C ALA A 377 29.20 40.54 -34.01
N LEU A 378 28.75 41.80 -34.08
CA LEU A 378 29.17 42.85 -33.14
C LEU A 378 28.12 43.29 -32.11
N LEU A 379 26.83 42.95 -32.23
CA LEU A 379 25.81 43.43 -31.28
C LEU A 379 25.70 42.60 -29.99
N MET A 380 26.05 41.31 -30.02
CA MET A 380 25.89 40.40 -28.88
C MET A 380 26.94 40.55 -27.76
N ALA A 381 27.95 41.40 -27.94
CA ALA A 381 28.95 41.71 -26.92
C ALA A 381 28.55 42.85 -25.97
N SER A 382 27.52 43.65 -26.30
CA SER A 382 27.12 44.81 -25.48
C SER A 382 26.09 44.49 -24.38
N CYS A 383 25.34 43.39 -24.48
CA CYS A 383 24.31 43.04 -23.49
C CYS A 383 24.81 42.41 -22.18
N ARG A 384 26.11 42.11 -22.05
CA ARG A 384 26.68 41.57 -20.78
C ARG A 384 26.97 42.63 -19.71
N HIS A 385 26.89 43.92 -20.03
CA HIS A 385 27.15 45.00 -19.06
C HIS A 385 25.88 45.64 -18.47
N ALA A 386 24.70 45.44 -19.06
CA ALA A 386 23.44 46.01 -18.54
C ALA A 386 22.79 45.16 -17.42
N GLY A 387 23.04 43.85 -17.40
CA GLY A 387 22.46 42.93 -16.40
C GLY A 387 23.03 43.06 -14.98
N LEU A 388 24.22 43.66 -14.83
CA LEU A 388 24.89 43.85 -13.53
C LEU A 388 24.39 45.09 -12.77
N LEU A 389 23.73 46.05 -13.44
CA LEU A 389 23.19 47.26 -12.81
C LEU A 389 21.76 47.10 -12.27
N LEU A 390 20.97 46.18 -12.85
CA LEU A 390 19.59 45.92 -12.39
C LEU A 390 19.52 44.98 -11.18
N GLY A 391 20.53 44.15 -10.95
CA GLY A 391 20.63 43.29 -9.76
C GLY A 391 20.92 44.05 -8.47
N ALA A 392 21.60 45.20 -8.54
CA ALA A 392 21.95 46.01 -7.37
C ALA A 392 20.76 46.82 -6.81
N LEU A 393 19.75 47.14 -7.63
CA LEU A 393 18.59 47.91 -7.20
C LEU A 393 17.54 47.07 -6.44
N ALA A 394 17.44 45.77 -6.75
CA ALA A 394 16.48 44.86 -6.11
C ALA A 394 16.87 44.48 -4.66
N VAL A 395 18.17 44.49 -4.36
CA VAL A 395 18.70 44.22 -3.00
C VAL A 395 18.52 45.43 -2.08
N ALA A 396 18.50 46.65 -2.61
CA ALA A 396 18.29 47.86 -1.81
C ALA A 396 16.82 48.06 -1.37
N ILE A 397 15.84 47.54 -2.14
CA ILE A 397 14.40 47.73 -1.83
C ILE A 397 13.90 46.70 -0.79
N SER A 398 14.55 45.53 -0.68
CA SER A 398 14.15 44.48 0.27
C SER A 398 14.63 44.72 1.70
N ALA A 399 15.55 45.67 1.92
CA ALA A 399 16.07 46.02 3.24
C ALA A 399 15.26 47.10 3.99
N ALA A 400 14.35 47.82 3.31
CA ALA A 400 13.54 48.89 3.92
C ALA A 400 12.18 48.42 4.46
N ALA A 401 11.73 47.21 4.12
CA ALA A 401 10.41 46.71 4.51
C ALA A 401 10.41 45.88 5.83
N PHE A 402 11.57 45.66 6.45
CA PHE A 402 11.72 44.81 7.64
C PHE A 402 11.84 45.58 8.97
N TRP A 403 11.64 46.90 8.97
CA TRP A 403 11.76 47.74 10.18
C TRP A 403 10.47 48.48 10.58
N ASN A 404 9.28 47.98 10.26
CA ASN A 404 8.05 48.59 10.81
C ASN A 404 6.92 47.57 10.95
N ALA A 405 6.99 46.75 12.00
CA ALA A 405 5.82 46.13 12.63
C ALA A 405 6.22 45.54 13.99
N SER A 406 6.18 46.37 15.02
CA SER A 406 6.08 45.93 16.41
C SER A 406 5.27 46.97 17.18
N VAL A 407 4.54 46.48 18.18
CA VAL A 407 3.68 47.16 19.16
C VAL A 407 2.17 47.22 18.80
N SER A 408 1.39 46.30 19.36
CA SER A 408 0.61 46.56 20.59
C SER A 408 -0.15 45.30 21.06
N GLU A 409 0.01 45.02 22.35
CA GLU A 409 -0.81 44.12 23.17
C GLU A 409 -2.08 44.82 23.66
N THR A 410 -3.13 44.04 23.94
CA THR A 410 -4.09 44.10 25.07
C THR A 410 -5.18 43.04 24.79
N SER A 411 -5.25 41.91 25.51
CA SER A 411 -5.86 41.66 26.83
C SER A 411 -7.40 41.77 26.85
N ASP A 412 -8.06 40.62 27.03
CA ASP A 412 -9.31 40.33 27.77
C ASP A 412 -9.71 38.87 27.40
N GLY A 413 -9.88 37.87 28.28
CA GLY A 413 -10.25 37.87 29.69
C GLY A 413 -11.71 37.43 29.82
N LEU A 414 -12.01 36.13 29.93
CA LEU A 414 -13.19 35.63 30.68
C LEU A 414 -13.18 34.11 30.87
N ALA A 415 -13.64 33.74 32.07
CA ALA A 415 -13.38 32.52 32.79
C ALA A 415 -14.52 31.49 32.72
N SER A 416 -14.12 30.24 32.96
CA SER A 416 -14.76 29.13 33.71
C SER A 416 -16.28 28.95 33.74
N SER A 417 -16.72 27.70 33.55
CA SER A 417 -17.49 26.98 34.58
C SER A 417 -17.54 25.47 34.30
N ARG A 418 -17.12 24.68 35.30
CA ARG A 418 -17.53 23.29 35.52
C ARG A 418 -18.95 23.28 36.07
N SER A 419 -19.78 22.32 35.66
CA SER A 419 -20.76 21.70 36.55
C SER A 419 -21.10 20.28 36.09
N GLU A 420 -21.07 19.37 37.06
CA GLU A 420 -21.44 17.96 36.98
C GLU A 420 -22.94 17.77 36.70
N GLY A 421 -23.28 16.63 36.10
CA GLY A 421 -24.64 16.14 35.94
C GLY A 421 -24.63 14.69 35.49
N LEU A 422 -24.58 13.76 36.44
CA LEU A 422 -24.92 12.35 36.24
C LEU A 422 -26.40 12.26 35.83
N ALA A 423 -26.68 11.76 34.64
CA ALA A 423 -28.02 11.43 34.18
C ALA A 423 -28.06 9.99 33.65
N ASP A 424 -29.05 9.25 34.15
CA ASP A 424 -29.36 7.86 33.81
C ASP A 424 -29.45 7.62 32.30
N GLY A 425 -28.77 6.58 31.84
CA GLY A 425 -28.78 6.15 30.44
C GLY A 425 -30.08 5.45 30.06
N SER A 426 -31.17 6.20 29.90
CA SER A 426 -32.36 5.72 29.19
C SER A 426 -32.10 5.75 27.68
N PHE A 427 -32.40 4.65 26.97
CA PHE A 427 -32.45 4.60 25.51
C PHE A 427 -33.48 5.63 25.02
N SER A 428 -33.04 6.82 24.61
CA SER A 428 -33.88 7.74 23.85
C SER A 428 -34.11 7.16 22.45
N SER A 429 -35.37 6.95 22.08
CA SER A 429 -35.76 6.50 20.75
C SER A 429 -35.17 7.41 19.66
N PRO A 430 -34.61 6.86 18.57
CA PRO A 430 -34.20 7.69 17.44
C PRO A 430 -35.43 8.32 16.78
N ASP A 431 -35.28 9.55 16.28
CA ASP A 431 -36.28 10.23 15.48
C ASP A 431 -36.79 9.34 14.33
N PRO A 432 -38.08 9.41 13.96
CA PRO A 432 -38.64 8.54 12.94
C PRO A 432 -37.95 8.79 11.59
N ALA A 433 -37.28 7.77 11.09
CA ALA A 433 -36.67 7.75 9.76
C ALA A 433 -37.71 8.10 8.68
N PRO A 434 -37.28 8.69 7.54
CA PRO A 434 -38.17 9.04 6.43
C PRO A 434 -39.05 7.84 6.02
N VAL A 435 -40.33 8.11 5.77
CA VAL A 435 -41.35 7.09 5.46
C VAL A 435 -40.98 6.37 4.15
N VAL A 436 -40.31 5.22 4.29
CA VAL A 436 -40.00 4.31 3.19
C VAL A 436 -41.31 3.67 2.71
N PRO A 437 -41.57 3.54 1.38
CA PRO A 437 -42.76 2.88 0.87
C PRO A 437 -43.01 1.54 1.55
N SER A 438 -44.19 1.38 2.14
CA SER A 438 -44.56 0.20 2.93
C SER A 438 -44.56 -1.04 2.03
N CYS A 439 -43.58 -1.91 2.21
CA CYS A 439 -43.56 -3.20 1.54
C CYS A 439 -44.58 -4.14 2.23
N GLN A 440 -45.54 -4.67 1.47
CA GLN A 440 -46.67 -5.45 2.01
C GLN A 440 -46.43 -6.97 2.09
N GLY A 441 -45.20 -7.43 1.83
CA GLY A 441 -44.83 -8.85 1.86
C GLY A 441 -44.18 -9.32 3.17
N PRO A 442 -43.86 -10.63 3.30
CA PRO A 442 -43.13 -11.15 4.43
C PRO A 442 -41.73 -10.52 4.52
N ARG A 443 -41.32 -10.16 5.73
CA ARG A 443 -40.07 -9.45 6.03
C ARG A 443 -38.92 -10.43 6.24
N LEU A 444 -37.82 -10.19 5.55
CA LEU A 444 -36.55 -10.89 5.71
C LEU A 444 -35.50 -9.92 6.23
N ILE A 445 -35.03 -10.12 7.45
CA ILE A 445 -34.05 -9.25 8.12
C ILE A 445 -32.70 -9.94 8.14
N LEU A 446 -31.69 -9.24 7.62
CA LEU A 446 -30.35 -9.78 7.41
C LEU A 446 -29.36 -9.11 8.34
N HIS A 447 -28.64 -9.87 9.15
CA HIS A 447 -27.47 -9.36 9.85
C HIS A 447 -26.21 -9.56 8.99
N VAL A 448 -25.48 -8.48 8.70
CA VAL A 448 -24.41 -8.43 7.67
C VAL A 448 -22.99 -8.34 8.27
N GLY A 449 -22.80 -8.45 9.59
CA GLY A 449 -21.47 -8.31 10.19
C GLY A 449 -21.00 -6.84 10.23
N PRO A 450 -19.68 -6.55 10.10
CA PRO A 450 -18.58 -7.43 9.67
C PRO A 450 -18.23 -8.50 10.70
N GLY A 451 -17.34 -9.42 10.35
CA GLY A 451 -16.79 -10.39 11.31
C GLY A 451 -16.16 -9.70 12.53
N LYS A 452 -16.03 -10.42 13.65
CA LYS A 452 -15.50 -9.88 14.93
C LYS A 452 -16.34 -8.81 15.61
N THR A 453 -17.66 -8.86 15.39
CA THR A 453 -18.67 -8.04 16.08
C THR A 453 -19.67 -8.89 16.88
N GLY A 454 -19.34 -10.16 17.14
CA GLY A 454 -20.24 -11.09 17.85
C GLY A 454 -21.16 -11.92 16.95
N THR A 455 -20.95 -11.93 15.63
CA THR A 455 -21.77 -12.67 14.66
C THR A 455 -21.99 -14.15 15.01
N SER A 456 -20.94 -14.87 15.41
CA SER A 456 -21.09 -16.30 15.76
C SER A 456 -21.96 -16.51 17.00
N ALA A 457 -21.83 -15.64 18.01
CA ALA A 457 -22.68 -15.71 19.20
C ALA A 457 -24.15 -15.41 18.87
N LEU A 458 -24.40 -14.47 17.95
CA LEU A 458 -25.74 -14.23 17.42
C LEU A 458 -26.28 -15.44 16.66
N GLN A 459 -25.50 -16.04 15.75
CA GLN A 459 -25.92 -17.23 15.00
C GLN A 459 -26.21 -18.43 15.90
N ASP A 460 -25.36 -18.67 16.90
CA ASP A 460 -25.55 -19.74 17.89
C ASP A 460 -26.84 -19.52 18.68
N PHE A 461 -27.07 -18.28 19.14
CA PHE A 461 -28.31 -17.91 19.83
C PHE A 461 -29.55 -18.15 18.95
N LEU A 462 -29.55 -17.65 17.72
CA LEU A 462 -30.69 -17.78 16.79
C LEU A 462 -31.04 -19.24 16.56
N VAL A 463 -30.04 -20.11 16.32
CA VAL A 463 -30.28 -21.53 16.09
C VAL A 463 -30.75 -22.24 17.36
N GLN A 464 -30.07 -22.03 18.49
CA GLN A 464 -30.42 -22.68 19.76
C GLN A 464 -31.82 -22.28 20.27
N ARG A 465 -32.27 -21.07 19.92
CA ARG A 465 -33.54 -20.49 20.37
C ARG A 465 -34.56 -20.37 19.24
N ALA A 466 -34.38 -21.07 18.11
CA ALA A 466 -35.26 -20.94 16.95
C ALA A 466 -36.74 -21.23 17.28
N THR A 467 -37.03 -22.32 18.00
CA THR A 467 -38.41 -22.67 18.39
C THR A 467 -39.01 -21.62 19.31
N TRP A 468 -38.26 -21.17 20.32
CA TRP A 468 -38.70 -20.13 21.25
C TRP A 468 -38.96 -18.79 20.55
N LEU A 469 -38.08 -18.38 19.62
CA LEU A 469 -38.27 -17.18 18.79
C LEU A 469 -39.54 -17.28 17.93
N GLU A 470 -39.86 -18.47 17.42
CA GLU A 470 -41.05 -18.71 16.61
C GLU A 470 -42.34 -18.70 17.43
N GLU A 471 -42.32 -19.26 18.63
CA GLU A 471 -43.50 -19.38 19.51
C GLU A 471 -43.81 -18.07 20.23
N GLU A 472 -42.81 -17.44 20.84
CA GLU A 472 -43.01 -16.23 21.65
C GLU A 472 -43.07 -14.95 20.81
N TRP A 473 -42.24 -14.88 19.75
CA TRP A 473 -42.03 -13.62 19.01
C TRP A 473 -42.44 -13.72 17.54
N GLY A 474 -42.86 -14.89 17.06
CA GLY A 474 -43.27 -15.09 15.67
C GLY A 474 -42.13 -14.98 14.65
N ILE A 475 -40.87 -15.07 15.09
CA ILE A 475 -39.66 -14.89 14.26
C ILE A 475 -39.16 -16.24 13.77
N GLY A 476 -39.18 -16.46 12.44
CA GLY A 476 -38.54 -17.62 11.84
C GLY A 476 -37.02 -17.46 11.68
N VAL A 477 -36.26 -18.52 11.92
CA VAL A 477 -34.81 -18.54 11.67
C VAL A 477 -34.52 -19.21 10.33
N GLY A 478 -33.89 -18.47 9.40
CA GLY A 478 -33.70 -18.87 8.01
C GLY A 478 -32.50 -19.80 7.74
N PHE A 479 -31.91 -20.42 8.76
CA PHE A 479 -30.78 -21.34 8.62
C PHE A 479 -30.76 -22.37 9.75
N ARG A 480 -30.16 -23.55 9.50
CA ARG A 480 -30.31 -24.72 10.39
C ARG A 480 -29.22 -24.89 11.44
N GLN A 481 -28.04 -24.31 11.21
CA GLN A 481 -26.89 -24.44 12.10
C GLN A 481 -26.03 -23.18 12.04
N SER A 482 -25.27 -22.92 13.10
CA SER A 482 -24.33 -21.80 13.14
C SER A 482 -23.38 -21.85 11.93
N LYS A 483 -23.10 -20.69 11.34
CA LYS A 483 -22.34 -20.52 10.09
C LYS A 483 -22.91 -21.17 8.83
N ALA A 484 -24.09 -21.82 8.86
CA ALA A 484 -24.71 -22.34 7.62
C ALA A 484 -24.97 -21.23 6.61
N ALA A 485 -25.53 -20.10 7.05
CA ALA A 485 -25.77 -18.96 6.16
C ALA A 485 -24.47 -18.39 5.55
N ALA A 486 -23.33 -18.58 6.21
CA ALA A 486 -22.02 -18.25 5.65
C ALA A 486 -21.60 -19.24 4.56
N TYR A 487 -21.50 -20.54 4.88
CA TYR A 487 -20.92 -21.55 3.99
C TYR A 487 -21.86 -22.10 2.91
N ASP A 488 -23.14 -22.17 3.21
CA ASP A 488 -24.14 -22.81 2.35
C ASP A 488 -24.89 -21.79 1.48
N LEU A 489 -24.75 -20.48 1.77
CA LEU A 489 -25.47 -19.41 1.09
C LEU A 489 -24.56 -18.25 0.67
N ALA A 490 -23.99 -17.49 1.61
CA ALA A 490 -23.28 -16.25 1.30
C ALA A 490 -21.98 -16.47 0.50
N ILE A 491 -21.10 -17.39 0.94
CA ILE A 491 -19.83 -17.70 0.26
C ILE A 491 -20.04 -18.20 -1.17
N PRO A 492 -20.91 -19.19 -1.44
CA PRO A 492 -21.18 -19.64 -2.80
C PRO A 492 -21.72 -18.52 -3.71
N LEU A 493 -22.45 -17.55 -3.15
CA LEU A 493 -23.00 -16.43 -3.91
C LEU A 493 -22.02 -15.27 -4.14
N CYS A 494 -20.81 -15.29 -3.56
CA CYS A 494 -19.74 -14.34 -3.89
C CYS A 494 -19.31 -14.46 -5.36
N GLU A 495 -18.93 -13.35 -6.00
CA GLU A 495 -18.54 -13.31 -7.42
C GLU A 495 -17.42 -14.31 -7.77
N GLU A 496 -16.40 -14.43 -6.92
CA GLU A 496 -15.27 -15.35 -7.11
C GLU A 496 -15.68 -16.82 -7.25
N ASN A 497 -16.84 -17.17 -6.69
CA ASN A 497 -17.39 -18.52 -6.60
C ASN A 497 -18.50 -18.80 -7.62
N ARG A 498 -18.71 -17.95 -8.65
CA ARG A 498 -19.74 -18.13 -9.69
C ARG A 498 -19.20 -18.58 -11.04
N VAL A 499 -19.95 -19.41 -11.76
CA VAL A 499 -19.56 -19.94 -13.08
C VAL A 499 -19.29 -18.80 -14.06
N GLU A 500 -20.20 -17.83 -14.11
CA GLU A 500 -20.06 -16.55 -14.80
C GLU A 500 -20.46 -15.43 -13.82
N LYS A 501 -19.81 -14.27 -13.91
CA LYS A 501 -20.04 -13.15 -12.96
C LYS A 501 -21.50 -12.69 -12.92
N ASP A 502 -22.16 -12.71 -14.08
CA ASP A 502 -23.53 -12.20 -14.26
C ASP A 502 -24.62 -13.26 -14.03
N LYS A 503 -24.24 -14.54 -13.86
CA LYS A 503 -25.18 -15.63 -13.58
C LYS A 503 -25.26 -15.91 -12.09
N CYS A 504 -26.46 -16.26 -11.61
CA CYS A 504 -26.68 -16.64 -10.20
C CYS A 504 -26.29 -18.10 -9.90
N GLU A 505 -25.39 -18.68 -10.70
CA GLU A 505 -24.97 -20.08 -10.61
C GLU A 505 -23.59 -20.18 -9.94
N PRO A 506 -23.51 -20.76 -8.72
CA PRO A 506 -22.24 -20.96 -8.05
C PRO A 506 -21.45 -22.11 -8.72
N LYS A 507 -20.11 -21.96 -8.83
CA LYS A 507 -19.16 -22.96 -9.36
C LYS A 507 -19.24 -24.30 -8.61
N GLN A 508 -19.52 -24.23 -7.31
CA GLN A 508 -19.59 -25.38 -6.40
C GLN A 508 -20.71 -25.13 -5.39
N ASN A 509 -21.26 -26.20 -4.80
CA ASN A 509 -22.29 -26.15 -3.76
C ASN A 509 -23.65 -25.53 -4.21
N ALA A 510 -24.00 -25.61 -5.51
CA ALA A 510 -25.29 -25.12 -6.01
C ALA A 510 -26.50 -25.76 -5.30
N GLU A 511 -26.40 -27.05 -4.98
CA GLU A 511 -27.41 -27.77 -4.20
C GLU A 511 -27.62 -27.14 -2.81
N LYS A 512 -26.53 -26.81 -2.10
CA LYS A 512 -26.61 -26.19 -0.77
C LYS A 512 -27.23 -24.79 -0.79
N VAL A 513 -26.93 -24.00 -1.82
CA VAL A 513 -27.58 -22.70 -2.03
C VAL A 513 -29.07 -22.89 -2.26
N THR A 514 -29.43 -23.86 -3.11
CA THR A 514 -30.83 -24.19 -3.42
C THR A 514 -31.58 -24.63 -2.16
N GLU A 515 -31.01 -25.55 -1.38
CA GLU A 515 -31.58 -26.02 -0.12
C GLU A 515 -31.73 -24.90 0.91
N SER A 516 -30.73 -24.03 1.04
CA SER A 516 -30.75 -22.89 1.95
C SER A 516 -31.83 -21.88 1.57
N VAL A 517 -31.94 -21.55 0.28
CA VAL A 517 -32.98 -20.66 -0.25
C VAL A 517 -34.37 -21.27 -0.09
N GLN A 518 -34.55 -22.56 -0.40
CA GLN A 518 -35.81 -23.26 -0.20
C GLN A 518 -36.20 -23.27 1.29
N TYR A 519 -35.23 -23.45 2.19
CA TYR A 519 -35.48 -23.37 3.63
C TYR A 519 -35.96 -21.98 4.04
N ILE A 520 -35.29 -20.90 3.58
CA ILE A 520 -35.72 -19.52 3.83
C ILE A 520 -37.14 -19.29 3.30
N LYS A 521 -37.43 -19.71 2.06
CA LYS A 521 -38.77 -19.61 1.45
C LYS A 521 -39.83 -20.33 2.29
N SER A 522 -39.53 -21.54 2.75
CA SER A 522 -40.46 -22.31 3.59
C SER A 522 -40.77 -21.61 4.91
N LYS A 523 -39.81 -20.90 5.49
CA LYS A 523 -40.01 -20.07 6.69
C LYS A 523 -40.83 -18.83 6.38
N LEU A 524 -40.56 -18.14 5.27
CA LEU A 524 -41.34 -16.97 4.81
C LEU A 524 -42.78 -17.30 4.43
N GLN A 525 -43.06 -18.52 3.97
CA GLN A 525 -44.43 -18.97 3.70
C GLN A 525 -45.21 -19.23 4.99
N LYS A 526 -44.53 -19.75 6.02
CA LYS A 526 -45.14 -20.04 7.32
C LYS A 526 -45.25 -18.81 8.22
N ARG A 527 -44.39 -17.80 8.03
CA ARG A 527 -44.23 -16.65 8.92
C ARG A 527 -44.01 -15.37 8.12
N SER A 528 -44.57 -14.27 8.62
CA SER A 528 -44.38 -12.94 8.04
C SER A 528 -43.01 -12.31 8.36
N LEU A 529 -42.19 -12.93 9.23
CA LEU A 529 -40.91 -12.37 9.68
C LEU A 529 -39.86 -13.48 9.83
N VAL A 530 -38.76 -13.36 9.07
CA VAL A 530 -37.64 -14.31 9.08
C VAL A 530 -36.31 -13.57 9.22
N VAL A 531 -35.38 -14.12 9.99
CA VAL A 531 -34.03 -13.58 10.17
C VAL A 531 -32.95 -14.50 9.58
N VAL A 532 -31.92 -13.90 9.00
CA VAL A 532 -30.71 -14.58 8.52
C VAL A 532 -29.49 -13.79 8.97
N SER A 533 -28.43 -14.46 9.42
CA SER A 533 -27.22 -13.80 9.91
C SER A 533 -25.98 -14.41 9.27
N SER A 534 -25.15 -13.58 8.63
CA SER A 534 -23.87 -14.00 8.07
C SER A 534 -22.93 -12.81 7.94
N GLU A 535 -21.73 -12.93 8.50
CA GLU A 535 -20.64 -11.96 8.31
C GLU A 535 -20.12 -11.96 6.87
N GLU A 536 -20.35 -13.04 6.11
CA GLU A 536 -19.84 -13.17 4.75
C GLU A 536 -20.61 -12.27 3.76
N PHE A 537 -21.78 -11.77 4.15
CA PHE A 537 -22.49 -10.72 3.40
C PHE A 537 -21.73 -9.38 3.37
N ALA A 538 -20.85 -9.13 4.34
CA ALA A 538 -19.99 -7.95 4.37
C ALA A 538 -18.71 -8.10 3.53
N ARG A 539 -18.49 -9.25 2.88
CA ARG A 539 -17.29 -9.43 2.06
C ARG A 539 -17.24 -8.44 0.91
N PRO A 540 -16.04 -7.97 0.53
CA PRO A 540 -15.85 -7.21 -0.70
C PRO A 540 -16.41 -7.94 -1.93
N THR A 541 -16.24 -9.26 -2.00
CA THR A 541 -16.66 -10.15 -3.09
C THR A 541 -18.16 -10.45 -3.14
N PHE A 542 -18.94 -10.05 -2.13
CA PHE A 542 -20.39 -10.21 -2.12
C PHE A 542 -21.06 -8.96 -2.72
N THR A 543 -20.95 -8.75 -4.02
CA THR A 543 -21.25 -7.47 -4.70
C THR A 543 -22.74 -7.17 -4.86
N SER A 544 -23.07 -6.06 -5.55
CA SER A 544 -24.44 -5.76 -5.98
C SER A 544 -25.07 -6.90 -6.77
N THR A 545 -24.32 -7.54 -7.67
CA THR A 545 -24.78 -8.74 -8.38
C THR A 545 -25.01 -9.92 -7.44
N SER A 546 -24.24 -10.03 -6.34
CA SER A 546 -24.51 -11.00 -5.28
C SER A 546 -25.84 -10.75 -4.57
N TRP A 547 -26.11 -9.50 -4.21
CA TRP A 547 -27.38 -9.08 -3.62
C TRP A 547 -28.57 -9.27 -4.55
N GLN A 548 -28.43 -8.92 -5.84
CA GLN A 548 -29.47 -9.12 -6.84
C GLN A 548 -29.80 -10.61 -7.01
N CYS A 549 -28.80 -11.47 -7.08
CA CYS A 549 -29.03 -12.92 -7.13
C CYS A 549 -29.71 -13.44 -5.87
N PHE A 550 -29.25 -13.02 -4.68
CA PHE A 550 -29.89 -13.45 -3.44
C PHE A 550 -31.37 -13.01 -3.39
N LYS A 551 -31.66 -11.75 -3.74
CA LYS A 551 -33.04 -11.21 -3.83
C LYS A 551 -33.89 -11.99 -4.85
N SER A 552 -33.34 -12.26 -6.03
CA SER A 552 -34.00 -13.04 -7.09
C SER A 552 -34.31 -14.48 -6.65
N LEU A 553 -33.33 -15.14 -6.02
CA LEU A 553 -33.46 -16.50 -5.53
C LEU A 553 -34.52 -16.62 -4.44
N VAL A 554 -34.59 -15.67 -3.49
CA VAL A 554 -35.62 -15.63 -2.45
C VAL A 554 -36.99 -15.25 -3.01
N GLY A 555 -37.04 -14.35 -3.99
CA GLY A 555 -38.25 -13.92 -4.70
C GLY A 555 -38.64 -12.46 -4.41
N SER A 556 -39.26 -11.80 -5.38
CA SER A 556 -39.62 -10.37 -5.34
C SER A 556 -40.69 -9.99 -4.32
N GLY A 557 -41.41 -10.97 -3.74
CA GLY A 557 -42.44 -10.75 -2.74
C GLY A 557 -41.90 -10.51 -1.32
N ALA A 558 -40.62 -10.74 -1.05
CA ALA A 558 -40.04 -10.56 0.28
C ALA A 558 -39.52 -9.12 0.51
N CYS A 559 -39.75 -8.58 1.71
CA CYS A 559 -39.30 -7.26 2.12
C CYS A 559 -37.98 -7.35 2.87
N PHE A 560 -36.90 -6.83 2.28
CA PHE A 560 -35.56 -6.93 2.88
C PHE A 560 -35.25 -5.73 3.78
N SER A 561 -34.62 -5.99 4.93
CA SER A 561 -33.94 -4.99 5.75
C SER A 561 -32.63 -5.57 6.27
N VAL A 562 -31.64 -4.73 6.50
CA VAL A 562 -30.30 -5.15 6.91
C VAL A 562 -29.90 -4.51 8.23
N VAL A 563 -29.20 -5.27 9.06
CA VAL A 563 -28.58 -4.81 10.30
C VAL A 563 -27.07 -4.93 10.14
N VAL A 564 -26.39 -3.81 10.30
CA VAL A 564 -24.92 -3.72 10.28
C VAL A 564 -24.42 -3.28 11.64
N VAL A 565 -23.34 -3.90 12.09
CA VAL A 565 -22.75 -3.63 13.40
C VAL A 565 -21.41 -2.96 13.19
N HIS A 566 -21.17 -1.84 13.86
CA HIS A 566 -19.85 -1.22 13.90
C HIS A 566 -19.11 -1.64 15.16
N ARG A 567 -17.80 -1.78 15.05
CA ARG A 567 -16.90 -1.89 16.19
C ARG A 567 -15.77 -0.89 16.02
N ASN A 568 -15.33 -0.28 17.11
CA ASN A 568 -14.17 0.61 17.12
C ASN A 568 -13.01 -0.02 16.32
N ALA A 569 -12.47 0.73 15.35
CA ALA A 569 -11.56 0.20 14.35
C ALA A 569 -10.29 -0.46 14.94
N PRO A 570 -9.57 0.16 15.90
CA PRO A 570 -8.49 -0.52 16.64
C PRO A 570 -8.89 -1.85 17.26
N ALA A 571 -9.99 -1.88 18.00
CA ALA A 571 -10.46 -3.10 18.68
C ALA A 571 -10.89 -4.19 17.68
N TRP A 572 -11.52 -3.77 16.58
CA TRP A 572 -11.89 -4.65 15.47
C TRP A 572 -10.65 -5.23 14.80
N MET A 573 -9.69 -4.39 14.42
CA MET A 573 -8.42 -4.80 13.80
C MET A 573 -7.62 -5.75 14.70
N ALA A 574 -7.49 -5.43 15.98
CA ALA A 574 -6.84 -6.31 16.95
C ALA A 574 -7.52 -7.68 17.02
N SER A 575 -8.86 -7.70 16.96
CA SER A 575 -9.62 -8.95 16.94
C SER A 575 -9.45 -9.74 15.63
N VAL A 576 -9.30 -9.08 14.48
CA VAL A 576 -9.01 -9.72 13.19
C VAL A 576 -7.57 -10.25 13.17
N TRP A 577 -6.61 -9.46 13.64
CA TRP A 577 -5.21 -9.89 13.80
C TRP A 577 -5.11 -11.11 14.72
N ALA A 578 -5.77 -11.06 15.87
CA ALA A 578 -5.80 -12.15 16.81
C ALA A 578 -6.36 -13.42 16.14
N GLU A 579 -7.47 -13.31 15.42
CA GLU A 579 -8.07 -14.45 14.73
C GLU A 579 -7.18 -15.03 13.62
N THR A 580 -6.66 -14.18 12.75
CA THR A 580 -5.82 -14.63 11.63
C THR A 580 -4.52 -15.26 12.11
N SER A 581 -4.02 -14.82 13.27
CA SER A 581 -2.87 -15.39 13.95
C SER A 581 -3.16 -16.76 14.58
N LYS A 582 -4.42 -17.09 14.90
CA LYS A 582 -4.81 -18.41 15.47
C LYS A 582 -4.47 -19.58 14.54
N LEU A 583 -4.42 -19.32 13.24
CA LEU A 583 -4.28 -20.34 12.20
C LEU A 583 -2.84 -20.43 11.66
N LEU A 584 -1.88 -19.76 12.31
CA LEU A 584 -0.52 -19.61 11.82
C LEU A 584 0.51 -20.04 12.86
N SER A 585 1.40 -20.93 12.44
CA SER A 585 2.61 -21.28 13.20
C SER A 585 3.69 -20.18 13.17
N ALA A 586 3.51 -19.12 12.36
CA ALA A 586 4.34 -17.93 12.28
C ALA A 586 3.43 -16.69 12.15
N PRO A 587 2.80 -16.25 13.25
CA PRO A 587 1.98 -15.05 13.21
C PRO A 587 2.84 -13.81 12.98
N ARG A 588 2.25 -12.79 12.35
CA ARG A 588 2.87 -11.47 12.20
C ARG A 588 2.72 -10.67 13.49
N SER A 589 3.63 -9.73 13.74
CA SER A 589 3.42 -8.76 14.82
C SER A 589 2.20 -7.88 14.53
N PHE A 590 1.66 -7.26 15.57
CA PHE A 590 0.53 -6.36 15.40
C PHE A 590 0.88 -5.13 14.55
N GLU A 591 2.10 -4.58 14.66
CA GLU A 591 2.53 -3.45 13.81
C GLU A 591 2.61 -3.87 12.34
N SER A 592 3.19 -5.04 12.05
CA SER A 592 3.27 -5.56 10.69
C SER A 592 1.89 -5.85 10.10
N PHE A 593 0.96 -6.37 10.92
CA PHE A 593 -0.43 -6.58 10.52
C PHE A 593 -1.12 -5.24 10.24
N THR A 594 -0.99 -4.26 11.13
CA THR A 594 -1.59 -2.92 11.00
C THR A 594 -1.07 -2.17 9.79
N ALA A 595 0.24 -2.23 9.52
CA ALA A 595 0.84 -1.62 8.33
C ALA A 595 0.32 -2.25 7.03
N LEU A 596 0.13 -3.58 6.99
CA LEU A 596 -0.49 -4.24 5.85
C LEU A 596 -1.97 -3.86 5.72
N PHE A 597 -2.69 -3.84 6.85
CA PHE A 597 -4.12 -3.52 6.90
C PHE A 597 -4.42 -2.07 6.54
N ALA A 598 -3.52 -1.12 6.85
CA ALA A 598 -3.61 0.27 6.44
C ALA A 598 -3.15 0.47 4.98
N GLY A 599 -2.09 -0.23 4.55
CA GLY A 599 -1.55 -0.12 3.19
C GLY A 599 -2.38 -0.77 2.08
N GLN A 600 -3.39 -1.58 2.42
CA GLN A 600 -4.27 -2.29 1.47
C GLN A 600 -5.60 -1.58 1.18
N ARG A 601 -5.80 -0.35 1.67
CA ARG A 601 -7.09 0.34 1.59
C ARG A 601 -7.20 1.23 0.34
N ALA A 602 -7.77 0.68 -0.73
CA ALA A 602 -8.27 1.51 -1.82
C ALA A 602 -9.55 2.22 -1.35
N PRO A 603 -9.68 3.55 -1.54
CA PRO A 603 -10.94 4.25 -1.32
C PRO A 603 -12.04 3.68 -2.22
N ASP A 604 -13.28 3.60 -1.73
CA ASP A 604 -14.43 3.31 -2.57
C ASP A 604 -14.84 4.52 -3.43
N LEU A 605 -15.95 4.41 -4.16
CA LEU A 605 -16.46 5.50 -5.01
C LEU A 605 -16.79 6.79 -4.23
N ARG A 606 -16.92 6.71 -2.90
CA ARG A 606 -17.17 7.86 -2.02
C ARG A 606 -15.90 8.38 -1.36
N GLY A 607 -14.75 7.81 -1.69
CA GLY A 607 -13.46 8.17 -1.11
C GLY A 607 -13.21 7.55 0.27
N ASP A 608 -14.06 6.64 0.74
CA ASP A 608 -13.91 6.03 2.04
C ASP A 608 -12.98 4.81 1.97
N SER A 609 -11.94 4.80 2.80
CA SER A 609 -10.94 3.72 2.85
C SER A 609 -11.17 2.73 4.01
N ASP A 610 -12.01 3.08 4.98
CA ASP A 610 -12.36 2.20 6.09
C ASP A 610 -13.34 1.10 5.66
N PRO A 611 -13.05 -0.19 5.92
CA PRO A 611 -13.93 -1.28 5.49
C PRO A 611 -15.35 -1.24 6.07
N GLN A 612 -15.54 -0.71 7.29
CA GLN A 612 -16.88 -0.64 7.90
C GLN A 612 -17.73 0.46 7.26
N LEU A 613 -17.11 1.57 6.86
CA LEU A 613 -17.73 2.59 6.00
C LEU A 613 -18.07 2.04 4.61
N GLN A 614 -17.17 1.29 3.98
CA GLN A 614 -17.42 0.70 2.65
C GLN A 614 -18.59 -0.30 2.68
N ILE A 615 -18.67 -1.13 3.74
CA ILE A 615 -19.82 -2.02 3.97
C ILE A 615 -21.10 -1.20 4.11
N LEU A 616 -21.07 -0.14 4.92
CA LEU A 616 -22.23 0.74 5.11
C LEU A 616 -22.69 1.40 3.80
N ASN A 617 -21.76 1.93 3.00
CA ASN A 617 -22.05 2.56 1.72
C ASN A 617 -22.77 1.60 0.78
N LYS A 618 -22.23 0.40 0.63
CA LYS A 618 -22.79 -0.67 -0.19
C LYS A 618 -24.18 -1.10 0.30
N LEU A 619 -24.38 -1.22 1.61
CA LEU A 619 -25.69 -1.58 2.17
C LEU A 619 -26.73 -0.49 1.97
N ASN A 620 -26.35 0.79 2.11
CA ASN A 620 -27.25 1.90 1.84
C ASN A 620 -27.66 2.00 0.37
N GLU A 621 -26.76 1.62 -0.55
CA GLU A 621 -27.07 1.53 -1.98
C GLU A 621 -28.02 0.37 -2.30
N GLU A 622 -27.79 -0.81 -1.70
CA GLU A 622 -28.61 -2.00 -1.94
C GLU A 622 -29.95 -2.01 -1.21
N PHE A 623 -30.03 -1.33 -0.06
CA PHE A 623 -31.20 -1.27 0.82
C PHE A 623 -31.50 0.17 1.28
N PRO A 624 -31.83 1.10 0.37
CA PRO A 624 -32.04 2.51 0.71
C PRO A 624 -33.11 2.69 1.79
N GLY A 625 -32.75 3.36 2.89
CA GLY A 625 -33.64 3.61 4.03
C GLY A 625 -34.01 2.36 4.85
N ARG A 626 -33.37 1.21 4.61
CA ARG A 626 -33.67 -0.07 5.28
C ARG A 626 -32.43 -0.69 5.93
N VAL A 627 -31.47 0.16 6.33
CA VAL A 627 -30.25 -0.22 7.04
C VAL A 627 -30.36 0.23 8.50
N ASP A 628 -30.39 -0.72 9.42
CA ASP A 628 -30.23 -0.46 10.84
C ASP A 628 -28.76 -0.62 11.23
N ALA A 629 -28.21 0.41 11.86
CA ALA A 629 -26.81 0.45 12.27
C ALA A 629 -26.70 0.53 13.79
N VAL A 630 -25.74 -0.18 14.38
CA VAL A 630 -25.48 -0.14 15.83
C VAL A 630 -24.00 -0.29 16.14
N SER A 631 -23.53 0.34 17.22
CA SER A 631 -22.19 0.09 17.74
C SER A 631 -22.19 -1.08 18.71
N TYR A 632 -21.36 -2.08 18.44
CA TYR A 632 -21.07 -3.19 19.35
C TYR A 632 -20.53 -2.67 20.70
N ASP A 633 -19.60 -1.72 20.66
CA ASP A 633 -18.98 -1.16 21.87
C ASP A 633 -20.00 -0.40 22.73
N TYR A 634 -20.94 0.32 22.10
CA TYR A 634 -22.05 0.97 22.82
C TYR A 634 -22.96 -0.07 23.48
N LEU A 635 -23.31 -1.15 22.78
CA LEU A 635 -24.12 -2.24 23.36
C LEU A 635 -23.43 -2.84 24.59
N GLU A 636 -22.12 -3.08 24.53
CA GLU A 636 -21.34 -3.54 25.70
C GLU A 636 -21.39 -2.53 26.86
N GLU A 637 -21.22 -1.22 26.58
CA GLU A 637 -21.26 -0.17 27.62
C GLU A 637 -22.60 -0.12 28.36
N VAL A 638 -23.72 -0.27 27.65
CA VAL A 638 -25.06 -0.19 28.24
C VAL A 638 -25.61 -1.54 28.69
N GLY A 639 -24.75 -2.57 28.77
CA GLY A 639 -25.13 -3.90 29.21
C GLY A 639 -26.21 -4.55 28.32
N SER A 640 -26.21 -4.26 27.02
CA SER A 640 -27.09 -4.86 26.03
C SER A 640 -26.34 -5.85 25.16
N SER A 641 -26.98 -6.94 24.76
CA SER A 641 -26.37 -7.94 23.88
C SER A 641 -26.75 -7.70 22.42
N LEU A 642 -25.88 -8.10 21.48
CA LEU A 642 -26.21 -8.05 20.05
C LEU A 642 -27.51 -8.83 19.73
N PRO A 643 -27.77 -10.03 20.29
CA PRO A 643 -29.08 -10.68 20.15
C PRO A 643 -30.26 -9.83 20.64
N ALA A 644 -30.15 -9.19 21.80
CA ALA A 644 -31.22 -8.35 22.32
C ALA A 644 -31.51 -7.16 21.38
N PHE A 645 -30.46 -6.48 20.90
CA PHE A 645 -30.64 -5.43 19.91
C PHE A 645 -31.25 -5.95 18.60
N PHE A 646 -30.70 -7.05 18.06
CA PHE A 646 -31.13 -7.59 16.78
C PHE A 646 -32.59 -8.04 16.81
N ILE A 647 -33.05 -8.66 17.89
CA ILE A 647 -34.43 -9.11 18.05
C ILE A 647 -35.36 -7.96 18.44
N CYS A 648 -35.08 -7.26 19.55
CA CYS A 648 -36.02 -6.32 20.13
C CYS A 648 -36.05 -4.98 19.36
N ASN A 649 -34.90 -4.46 18.97
CA ASN A 649 -34.79 -3.17 18.30
C ASN A 649 -34.93 -3.30 16.78
N ALA A 650 -34.05 -4.04 16.12
CA ALA A 650 -34.01 -4.05 14.65
C ALA A 650 -35.14 -4.88 14.04
N THR A 651 -35.43 -6.04 14.64
CA THR A 651 -36.42 -6.99 14.10
C THR A 651 -37.85 -6.61 14.46
N LEU A 652 -38.15 -6.50 15.76
CA LEU A 652 -39.50 -6.25 16.26
C LEU A 652 -39.85 -4.75 16.38
N ARG A 653 -38.87 -3.84 16.33
CA ARG A 653 -39.08 -2.38 16.48
C ARG A 653 -39.81 -2.01 17.77
N LEU A 654 -39.55 -2.74 18.86
CA LEU A 654 -40.18 -2.49 20.16
C LEU A 654 -39.58 -1.24 20.82
N THR A 655 -40.42 -0.55 21.57
CA THR A 655 -40.05 0.59 22.43
C THR A 655 -40.75 0.46 23.79
N GLY A 656 -40.30 1.22 24.80
CA GLY A 656 -40.93 1.26 26.13
C GLY A 656 -41.00 -0.11 26.82
N GLU A 657 -42.09 -0.37 27.53
CA GLU A 657 -42.29 -1.58 28.33
C GLU A 657 -42.20 -2.90 27.52
N PRO A 658 -42.80 -3.02 26.32
CA PRO A 658 -42.58 -4.19 25.46
C PRO A 658 -41.11 -4.45 25.14
N TRP A 659 -40.32 -3.39 24.95
CA TRP A 659 -38.88 -3.52 24.71
C TRP A 659 -38.13 -4.03 25.94
N HIS A 660 -38.45 -3.50 27.13
CA HIS A 660 -37.85 -3.97 28.38
C HIS A 660 -38.09 -5.46 28.60
N ARG A 661 -39.34 -5.90 28.44
CA ARG A 661 -39.71 -7.33 28.52
C ARG A 661 -38.95 -8.18 27.51
N CYS A 662 -38.85 -7.71 26.27
CA CYS A 662 -38.08 -8.41 25.23
C CYS A 662 -36.61 -8.52 25.62
N LYS A 663 -35.97 -7.42 26.02
CA LYS A 663 -34.56 -7.38 26.41
C LYS A 663 -34.26 -8.33 27.57
N GLU A 664 -35.11 -8.37 28.59
CA GLU A 664 -34.95 -9.27 29.75
C GLU A 664 -35.12 -10.74 29.38
N SER A 665 -36.02 -11.03 28.42
CA SER A 665 -36.25 -12.40 27.94
C SER A 665 -35.16 -12.94 27.02
N VAL A 666 -34.36 -12.07 26.38
CA VAL A 666 -33.28 -12.46 25.48
C VAL A 666 -31.98 -12.64 26.27
N PRO A 667 -31.55 -13.89 26.55
CA PRO A 667 -30.34 -14.13 27.33
C PRO A 667 -29.11 -13.55 26.65
N SER A 668 -28.25 -12.87 27.41
CA SER A 668 -26.92 -12.48 26.93
C SER A 668 -26.06 -13.74 26.76
N PRO A 669 -25.70 -14.15 25.54
CA PRO A 669 -24.86 -15.33 25.36
C PRO A 669 -23.50 -15.09 26.01
N LYS A 670 -23.06 -16.00 26.88
CA LYS A 670 -21.67 -16.00 27.37
C LYS A 670 -20.76 -16.24 26.16
N THR A 671 -19.86 -15.32 25.87
CA THR A 671 -18.90 -15.46 24.77
C THR A 671 -17.92 -16.59 25.10
N VAL A 672 -18.13 -17.76 24.50
CA VAL A 672 -17.25 -18.95 24.68
C VAL A 672 -15.91 -18.74 23.95
N ASN A 673 -15.90 -17.93 22.89
CA ASN A 673 -14.72 -17.66 22.07
C ASN A 673 -14.02 -16.37 22.51
N LYS A 674 -13.20 -16.45 23.56
CA LYS A 674 -12.32 -15.33 23.94
C LYS A 674 -11.13 -15.24 22.99
N SER A 675 -10.88 -14.04 22.45
CA SER A 675 -9.63 -13.77 21.74
C SER A 675 -8.44 -13.99 22.67
N PRO A 676 -7.30 -14.50 22.15
CA PRO A 676 -6.07 -14.59 22.94
C PRO A 676 -5.67 -13.24 23.52
N LEU A 677 -4.89 -13.30 24.61
CA LEU A 677 -4.03 -12.18 24.99
C LEU A 677 -3.15 -11.82 23.79
N HIS A 678 -3.13 -10.54 23.41
CA HIS A 678 -2.33 -10.05 22.29
C HIS A 678 -0.84 -10.42 22.44
N ALA A 679 -0.28 -10.28 23.65
CA ALA A 679 1.08 -10.72 24.00
C ALA A 679 1.32 -12.23 23.78
N ALA A 680 0.30 -13.09 23.89
CA ALA A 680 0.45 -14.52 23.63
C ALA A 680 0.74 -14.82 22.15
N ILE A 681 0.28 -13.97 21.23
CA ILE A 681 0.61 -14.08 19.80
C ILE A 681 2.09 -13.77 19.58
N ASP A 682 2.61 -12.73 20.26
CA ASP A 682 4.03 -12.41 20.21
C ASP A 682 4.91 -13.47 20.85
N VAL A 683 4.47 -14.11 21.94
CA VAL A 683 5.19 -15.27 22.51
C VAL A 683 5.42 -16.35 21.45
N VAL A 684 4.38 -16.73 20.69
CA VAL A 684 4.51 -17.73 19.61
C VAL A 684 5.48 -17.25 18.53
N ARG A 685 5.37 -15.98 18.12
CA ARG A 685 6.25 -15.36 17.11
C ARG A 685 7.72 -15.36 17.57
N LEU A 686 7.98 -14.89 18.79
CA LEU A 686 9.31 -14.78 19.38
C LEU A 686 9.92 -16.16 19.65
N ALA A 687 9.13 -17.12 20.13
CA ALA A 687 9.56 -18.51 20.29
C ALA A 687 10.01 -19.12 18.95
N ARG A 688 9.31 -18.82 17.84
CA ARG A 688 9.74 -19.29 16.51
C ARG A 688 11.04 -18.64 16.05
N ILE A 689 11.19 -17.34 16.27
CA ILE A 689 12.44 -16.60 15.96
C ILE A 689 13.60 -17.22 16.76
N TYR A 690 13.40 -17.42 18.06
CA TYR A 690 14.37 -18.04 18.95
C TYR A 690 14.75 -19.46 18.50
N TYR A 691 13.77 -20.31 18.19
CA TYR A 691 14.02 -21.65 17.68
C TYR A 691 14.81 -21.66 16.37
N THR A 692 14.48 -20.76 15.44
CA THR A 692 15.18 -20.64 14.15
C THR A 692 16.63 -20.20 14.35
N ALA A 693 16.87 -19.24 15.25
CA ALA A 693 18.22 -18.80 15.61
C ALA A 693 19.02 -19.94 16.28
N ARG A 694 18.39 -20.68 17.21
CA ARG A 694 19.02 -21.82 17.89
C ARG A 694 19.43 -22.93 16.92
N ARG A 695 18.58 -23.25 15.94
CA ARG A 695 18.91 -24.21 14.87
C ARG A 695 20.10 -23.76 14.03
N ALA A 696 20.13 -22.48 13.65
CA ALA A 696 21.20 -21.92 12.85
C ALA A 696 22.54 -21.98 13.61
N ALA A 697 22.53 -21.66 14.91
CA ALA A 697 23.73 -21.72 15.76
C ALA A 697 24.30 -23.13 15.93
N LEU A 698 23.47 -24.18 15.80
CA LEU A 698 23.91 -25.57 15.89
C LEU A 698 24.50 -26.12 14.58
N ASN A 699 24.64 -25.33 13.50
CA ASN A 699 25.27 -25.74 12.23
C ASN A 699 24.82 -27.09 11.64
N GLY A 700 23.62 -27.58 12.00
CA GLY A 700 23.13 -28.90 11.60
C GLY A 700 23.81 -30.10 12.29
N THR A 701 24.67 -29.89 13.29
CA THR A 701 25.38 -30.98 14.01
C THR A 701 24.49 -31.71 15.02
N ALA A 702 23.41 -31.07 15.46
CA ALA A 702 22.49 -31.56 16.48
C ALA A 702 21.06 -31.71 15.91
N PRO A 703 20.41 -32.88 16.03
CA PRO A 703 19.03 -33.04 15.60
C PRO A 703 18.08 -32.23 16.51
N CYS A 704 17.39 -31.26 15.92
CA CYS A 704 16.28 -30.56 16.56
C CYS A 704 14.95 -31.20 16.19
N GLN A 705 14.06 -31.36 17.16
CA GLN A 705 12.67 -31.73 16.89
C GLN A 705 12.01 -30.66 16.00
N PRO A 706 11.29 -31.04 14.94
CA PRO A 706 10.73 -30.09 13.99
C PRO A 706 9.76 -29.10 14.66
N TRP A 707 9.74 -27.86 14.17
CA TRP A 707 8.72 -26.90 14.60
C TRP A 707 7.34 -27.43 14.21
N PRO A 708 6.35 -27.43 15.11
CA PRO A 708 5.00 -27.90 14.78
C PRO A 708 4.39 -26.99 13.70
N VAL A 709 4.18 -27.54 12.51
CA VAL A 709 3.49 -26.85 11.42
C VAL A 709 2.00 -27.06 11.61
N VAL A 710 1.28 -25.97 11.82
CA VAL A 710 -0.18 -25.95 11.84
C VAL A 710 -0.63 -25.06 10.69
N ASP A 711 -1.32 -25.64 9.73
CA ASP A 711 -2.08 -24.92 8.70
C ASP A 711 -3.50 -25.49 8.67
N LEU A 712 -4.37 -24.92 9.51
CA LEU A 712 -5.77 -25.33 9.62
C LEU A 712 -6.62 -24.92 8.41
N ARG A 713 -6.06 -24.19 7.42
CA ARG A 713 -6.78 -23.84 6.18
C ARG A 713 -6.84 -25.00 5.20
N LYS A 714 -5.92 -25.97 5.29
CA LYS A 714 -6.01 -27.24 4.59
C LYS A 714 -6.86 -28.17 5.45
N ARG A 715 -8.13 -28.42 5.07
CA ARG A 715 -9.00 -29.43 5.71
C ARG A 715 -8.34 -30.81 5.55
N GLY A 716 -7.49 -31.17 6.50
CA GLY A 716 -6.71 -32.39 6.48
C GLY A 716 -5.81 -32.42 7.71
N VAL A 717 -6.35 -32.89 8.82
CA VAL A 717 -5.63 -33.09 10.07
C VAL A 717 -4.59 -34.20 9.83
N GLN A 718 -3.33 -33.84 9.60
CA GLN A 718 -2.23 -34.64 10.12
C GLN A 718 -1.98 -34.14 11.53
N SER A 719 -2.67 -34.75 12.49
CA SER A 719 -2.26 -34.68 13.89
C SER A 719 -0.87 -35.32 13.96
N ASN A 720 0.15 -34.50 14.21
CA ASN A 720 1.44 -35.04 14.62
C ASN A 720 1.21 -35.74 15.98
N PRO A 721 1.41 -37.08 16.12
CA PRO A 721 1.00 -37.82 17.31
C PRO A 721 1.81 -37.49 18.57
N LEU A 722 2.86 -36.66 18.48
CA LEU A 722 3.82 -36.43 19.58
C LEU A 722 4.20 -34.96 19.83
N GLY A 723 3.56 -33.99 19.16
CA GLY A 723 3.97 -32.58 19.24
C GLY A 723 3.02 -31.71 20.05
N VAL A 724 3.46 -31.22 21.20
CA VAL A 724 2.76 -30.16 21.96
C VAL A 724 2.57 -28.94 21.03
N LEU A 725 1.31 -28.57 20.77
CA LEU A 725 0.99 -27.39 19.97
C LEU A 725 1.51 -26.12 20.67
N ILE A 726 2.48 -25.43 20.05
CA ILE A 726 2.80 -24.04 20.40
C ILE A 726 1.79 -23.15 19.67
N ALA A 727 0.56 -23.17 20.16
CA ALA A 727 -0.53 -22.31 19.73
C ALA A 727 -0.93 -21.40 20.90
N TYR A 728 -1.54 -20.25 20.61
CA TYR A 728 -1.91 -19.26 21.64
C TYR A 728 -2.82 -19.80 22.76
N ASN A 729 -3.58 -20.87 22.48
CA ASN A 729 -4.47 -21.53 23.44
C ASN A 729 -3.73 -22.52 24.35
N ASN A 730 -2.43 -22.70 24.15
CA ASN A 730 -1.58 -23.44 25.07
C ASN A 730 -1.48 -22.65 26.38
N PRO A 731 -1.88 -23.22 27.53
CA PRO A 731 -1.80 -22.55 28.82
C PRO A 731 -0.39 -22.04 29.15
N ALA A 732 0.66 -22.76 28.72
CA ALA A 732 2.05 -22.34 28.92
C ALA A 732 2.41 -21.07 28.13
N VAL A 733 1.86 -20.90 26.92
CA VAL A 733 2.03 -19.68 26.11
C VAL A 733 1.32 -18.50 26.76
N ALA A 734 0.08 -18.71 27.21
CA ALA A 734 -0.71 -17.68 27.88
C ALA A 734 -0.09 -17.26 29.23
N GLU A 735 0.48 -18.20 29.97
CA GLU A 735 1.15 -17.92 31.23
C GLU A 735 2.49 -17.21 31.01
N LEU A 736 3.28 -17.64 30.03
CA LEU A 736 4.50 -16.92 29.68
C LEU A 736 4.21 -15.49 29.21
N ALA A 737 3.13 -15.28 28.45
CA ALA A 737 2.74 -13.95 28.00
C ALA A 737 2.54 -12.95 29.16
N LYS A 738 2.09 -13.43 30.34
CA LYS A 738 1.94 -12.58 31.54
C LYS A 738 3.27 -12.27 32.22
N GLN A 739 4.27 -13.14 32.05
CA GLN A 739 5.60 -12.99 32.65
C GLN A 739 6.53 -12.13 31.80
N LEU A 740 6.28 -12.02 30.49
CA LEU A 740 7.06 -11.14 29.62
C LEU A 740 6.65 -9.67 29.81
N PRO A 741 7.60 -8.72 29.68
CA PRO A 741 7.28 -7.30 29.69
C PRO A 741 6.36 -6.96 28.53
N GLN A 742 5.37 -6.09 28.77
CA GLN A 742 4.36 -5.71 27.79
C GLN A 742 4.34 -4.20 27.57
N LYS A 743 4.13 -3.80 26.32
CA LYS A 743 3.85 -2.43 25.92
C LYS A 743 2.39 -2.37 25.47
N CYS A 744 1.63 -1.44 26.04
CA CYS A 744 0.21 -1.27 25.74
C CYS A 744 -0.03 0.07 25.05
N GLU A 745 -0.71 0.06 23.90
CA GLU A 745 -0.97 1.26 23.10
C GLU A 745 -2.46 1.45 22.84
N ILE A 746 -2.92 2.72 22.84
CA ILE A 746 -4.27 3.11 22.44
C ILE A 746 -4.17 3.75 21.06
N LEU A 747 -4.92 3.23 20.10
CA LEU A 747 -4.82 3.62 18.69
C LEU A 747 -6.07 4.34 18.16
N ASP A 748 -6.95 4.81 19.04
CA ASP A 748 -8.21 5.48 18.65
C ASP A 748 -7.97 6.69 17.73
N GLY A 749 -6.91 7.46 17.98
CA GLY A 749 -6.56 8.63 17.17
C GLY A 749 -6.20 8.31 15.71
N LEU A 750 -5.81 7.07 15.39
CA LEU A 750 -5.47 6.69 14.01
C LEU A 750 -6.69 6.54 13.10
N PHE A 751 -7.89 6.35 13.66
CA PHE A 751 -9.11 6.06 12.89
C PHE A 751 -10.28 6.95 13.32
N GLU A 752 -9.96 8.08 13.95
CA GLU A 752 -10.96 8.94 14.56
C GLU A 752 -11.89 9.53 13.49
N SER A 753 -11.35 10.00 12.38
CA SER A 753 -12.11 10.62 11.28
C SER A 753 -13.12 9.65 10.66
N GLU A 754 -12.69 8.43 10.37
CA GLU A 754 -13.56 7.41 9.77
C GLU A 754 -14.63 6.93 10.76
N THR A 755 -14.25 6.77 12.03
CA THR A 755 -15.19 6.43 13.10
C THR A 755 -16.25 7.52 13.25
N GLN A 756 -15.86 8.79 13.29
CA GLN A 756 -16.78 9.92 13.36
C GLN A 756 -17.71 9.96 12.15
N THR A 757 -17.17 9.71 10.95
CA THR A 757 -17.95 9.66 9.70
C THR A 757 -19.00 8.54 9.74
N TRP A 758 -18.66 7.36 10.27
CA TRP A 758 -19.60 6.24 10.36
C TRP A 758 -20.78 6.56 11.28
N PHE A 759 -20.52 7.16 12.44
CA PHE A 759 -21.58 7.58 13.37
C PHE A 759 -22.42 8.73 12.81
N ALA A 760 -21.79 9.70 12.15
CA ALA A 760 -22.51 10.82 11.52
C ALA A 760 -23.48 10.35 10.43
N ARG A 761 -23.11 9.32 9.64
CA ARG A 761 -23.95 8.79 8.55
C ARG A 761 -25.10 7.90 9.04
N THR A 762 -24.95 7.29 10.21
CA THR A 762 -25.90 6.31 10.72
C THR A 762 -26.81 6.84 11.81
N GLY A 763 -26.38 7.89 12.53
CA GLY A 763 -27.04 8.34 13.76
C GLY A 763 -26.96 7.32 14.91
N ALA A 764 -26.15 6.26 14.77
CA ALA A 764 -26.01 5.25 15.80
C ALA A 764 -25.37 5.84 17.06
N GLN A 765 -25.76 5.32 18.22
CA GLN A 765 -25.18 5.74 19.49
C GLN A 765 -23.74 5.24 19.62
N ARG A 766 -22.87 6.10 20.14
CA ARG A 766 -21.44 5.85 20.33
C ARG A 766 -21.15 5.54 21.80
N ALA A 767 -20.24 4.58 22.03
CA ALA A 767 -19.69 4.36 23.36
C ALA A 767 -18.95 5.61 23.87
N ARG A 768 -19.13 5.94 25.14
CA ARG A 768 -18.39 6.99 25.84
C ARG A 768 -16.96 6.57 26.15
N SER A 769 -16.75 5.28 26.42
CA SER A 769 -15.39 4.75 26.60
C SER A 769 -14.69 4.54 25.25
N GLY A 770 -13.42 4.96 25.17
CA GLY A 770 -12.54 4.62 24.05
C GLY A 770 -12.21 3.12 24.00
N SER A 771 -11.41 2.72 23.02
CA SER A 771 -11.00 1.32 22.91
C SER A 771 -10.06 0.89 24.03
N LYS A 772 -10.10 -0.40 24.34
CA LYS A 772 -9.13 -1.01 25.27
C LYS A 772 -7.74 -0.99 24.62
N PRO A 773 -6.68 -0.73 25.41
CA PRO A 773 -5.33 -0.74 24.89
C PRO A 773 -4.94 -2.13 24.35
N ILE A 774 -4.10 -2.12 23.32
CA ILE A 774 -3.55 -3.31 22.69
C ILE A 774 -2.17 -3.57 23.29
N CYS A 775 -2.04 -4.64 24.06
CA CYS A 775 -0.81 -4.99 24.78
C CYS A 775 0.00 -6.08 24.06
N THR A 776 1.16 -5.74 23.53
CA THR A 776 2.12 -6.66 22.86
C THR A 776 3.36 -6.85 23.74
N VAL A 777 4.20 -7.84 23.42
CA VAL A 777 5.46 -8.05 24.17
C VAL A 777 6.43 -6.91 23.85
N ASP A 778 6.94 -6.26 24.90
CA ASP A 778 7.98 -5.24 24.76
C ASP A 778 9.36 -5.89 24.64
N ILE A 779 9.80 -6.08 23.40
CA ILE A 779 11.10 -6.70 23.09
C ILE A 779 12.25 -5.87 23.67
N THR A 780 12.10 -4.55 23.77
CA THR A 780 13.18 -3.66 24.25
C THR A 780 13.41 -3.79 25.75
N ALA A 781 12.40 -4.22 26.49
CA ALA A 781 12.47 -4.49 27.93
C ALA A 781 12.82 -5.96 28.25
N MET A 782 13.04 -6.82 27.24
CA MET A 782 13.38 -8.22 27.47
C MET A 782 14.82 -8.38 27.98
N THR A 783 15.00 -9.32 28.92
CA THR A 783 16.28 -9.66 29.54
C THR A 783 16.69 -11.08 29.14
N PRO A 784 17.93 -11.53 29.39
CA PRO A 784 18.33 -12.91 29.13
C PRO A 784 17.42 -13.96 29.79
N GLU A 785 16.91 -13.70 31.00
CA GLU A 785 15.99 -14.57 31.73
C GLU A 785 14.67 -14.74 30.96
N HIS A 786 14.13 -13.65 30.39
CA HIS A 786 12.93 -13.70 29.55
C HIS A 786 13.14 -14.58 28.30
N TRP A 787 14.32 -14.53 27.69
CA TRP A 787 14.68 -15.40 26.56
C TRP A 787 14.85 -16.86 26.97
N GLN A 788 15.35 -17.14 28.17
CA GLN A 788 15.41 -18.50 28.71
C GLN A 788 14.00 -19.09 28.91
N LEU A 789 13.07 -18.31 29.45
CA LEU A 789 11.67 -18.72 29.59
C LEU A 789 11.03 -19.06 28.23
N LEU A 790 11.26 -18.23 27.20
CA LEU A 790 10.85 -18.53 25.82
C LEU A 790 11.51 -19.80 25.29
N GLY A 791 12.79 -20.02 25.62
CA GLY A 791 13.52 -21.23 25.28
C GLY A 791 12.92 -22.51 25.87
N GLY A 792 12.18 -22.40 26.98
CA GLY A 792 11.42 -23.50 27.57
C GLY A 792 10.20 -23.93 26.74
N LEU A 793 9.69 -23.05 25.86
CA LEU A 793 8.56 -23.36 24.98
C LEU A 793 8.97 -23.99 23.65
N VAL A 794 10.23 -23.84 23.22
CA VAL A 794 10.65 -24.29 21.88
C VAL A 794 10.99 -25.79 21.85
N PRO A 795 10.82 -26.47 20.70
CA PRO A 795 11.21 -27.87 20.55
C PRO A 795 12.68 -28.12 20.95
N LYS A 796 12.94 -29.29 21.54
CA LYS A 796 14.28 -29.65 22.01
C LYS A 796 15.23 -29.87 20.84
N CYS A 797 16.46 -29.39 21.00
CA CYS A 797 17.61 -29.77 20.20
C CYS A 797 18.52 -30.62 21.07
N TYR A 798 18.84 -31.84 20.61
CA TYR A 798 19.73 -32.76 21.33
C TYR A 798 21.17 -32.48 20.92
N GLN A 799 22.05 -32.27 21.89
CA GLN A 799 23.50 -32.16 21.67
C GLN A 799 24.13 -33.54 21.53
#